data_AF-A0A7C4DMA0-F1
#
_entry.id   AF-A0A7C4DMA0-F1
#
_cell.length_a   1.000
_cell.length_b   1.000
_cell.length_c   1.000
_cell.angle_alpha   90.00
_cell.angle_beta   90.00
_cell.angle_gamma   90.00
#
_symmetry.space_group_name_H-M   'P 1'
#
loop_
_entity.id
_entity.type
_entity.pdbx_description
1 polymer ?
#
loop_
_entity_poly.entity_id
_entity_poly.type
_entity_poly.pdbx_seq_one_letter_code
_entity_poly.pdbx_strand_id
1 'polypeptide(L)'
;MARRNGRAGAPGQEPLPVQPVERPILCSPYEEPRDHWVYDKETGAASRAGTRRPASYWYKTERTGSAQLTLTGLAEEERDDLPLVNALREDVRKWREAGYPGATNVTRDLLKHWWRADRARRLFFCQLEAVETVIYLAEISIPGRRDKRRNYQLSHEDLVRLLRGERPSFSPAGQEFFPRLIDPAPDPALAPLRRLACKMATGSGKTVVMSMLIAWAFCNRGMNPATALFPNGVLICCPNLTVKERLQVLRPERPDNYYEAFDIVPLKYRPLMQSGKVLVTNWHRFQPESEHVEGGKSYAVVNKGPETPETFARRVLEDLYDRLPILVLNDEGHHCWRPAPANEELTGEEKKALEEEVLEARVWLDGLDRINNCTADPSAQPGISFCVDLSATPFYLKGSGHPEGRPFPWIVSDFGLVDAIESGIVKIPRLPVLDTTGRPDPKYFKLWKAINENLEPGERLPGKSGRPKPEVVYREAEGALQQIASQWKERWEQMQAATPGQERVPPVLILVCDNTDIAEIFYRKISGETEVETVTEAEVAEVLGDEEDGNGKESGNGTSKRAKSGKRKTRLVYGKGAIFPDLFSNTPEMKRTIRIDTKLLAEAESDDPKKKKQDAAEELRQVVATVGKPGQPGEHVRCVVSVSMLTEGWDANNVTHILGIRAFGSQLLCEQVVGRGLRRMDYVPDPDTGLLTGTGSDCLIVWSPGGPSFGQCRHETILHRLGAVPGGGLLTARGAEFWLWTWRTNAHGRLEFNAPQPFGPPAPGPVQDFSISADGRRVALITQKEGAVWQGAPAAGGAWLPVAEAGFERVDLDRAGRRLAASARAGGATLWELEPLKRRQVWPGPRWQVLQLSPDGRWLITGDRQRLVVYDAETGRAARELPRHSVNHPQATWSPDGTLLLVHENDGAVRLLAAGTWEEVAELPAPPMVRRPAFSPDGRWLAVPGEKSGVALWDLARLQKRLAAMGLDW
;
A
#
# COMPACT_ATOMS: atom_id res chain seq x y z
N MET A 1 13.78 -50.82 -12.33
CA MET A 1 15.15 -50.30 -12.53
C MET A 1 15.15 -49.36 -13.73
N ALA A 2 15.16 -48.05 -13.52
CA ALA A 2 15.59 -47.04 -14.51
C ALA A 2 15.88 -45.72 -13.78
N ARG A 3 17.18 -45.47 -13.63
CA ARG A 3 17.96 -44.30 -13.16
C ARG A 3 17.24 -43.00 -12.77
N ARG A 4 17.39 -42.65 -11.48
CA ARG A 4 17.45 -41.27 -10.94
C ARG A 4 18.60 -40.51 -11.62
N ASN A 5 18.29 -39.41 -12.30
CA ASN A 5 19.23 -38.32 -12.59
C ASN A 5 18.66 -37.03 -11.97
N GLY A 6 18.68 -36.94 -10.65
CA GLY A 6 18.59 -35.66 -9.94
C GLY A 6 20.01 -35.13 -9.80
N ARG A 7 20.33 -34.02 -10.47
CA ARG A 7 21.52 -33.24 -10.15
C ARG A 7 21.35 -32.76 -8.71
N ALA A 8 22.20 -33.25 -7.81
CA ALA A 8 22.36 -32.66 -6.49
C ALA A 8 22.86 -31.22 -6.69
N GLY A 9 22.06 -30.23 -6.28
CA GLY A 9 22.49 -28.85 -6.17
C GLY A 9 23.65 -28.75 -5.17
N ALA A 10 24.59 -27.85 -5.44
CA ALA A 10 25.73 -27.62 -4.57
C ALA A 10 25.27 -27.15 -3.17
N PRO A 11 25.84 -27.69 -2.07
CA PRO A 11 25.54 -27.21 -0.73
C PRO A 11 26.12 -25.79 -0.57
N GLY A 12 25.25 -24.79 -0.37
CA GLY A 12 25.67 -23.43 -0.03
C GLY A 12 25.05 -22.29 -0.85
N GLN A 13 24.12 -22.54 -1.78
CA GLN A 13 23.37 -21.46 -2.42
C GLN A 13 22.23 -20.99 -1.49
N GLU A 14 22.31 -19.75 -0.99
CA GLU A 14 21.14 -19.09 -0.36
C GLU A 14 20.00 -19.05 -1.39
N PRO A 15 18.75 -19.37 -0.99
CA PRO A 15 17.60 -19.27 -1.88
C PRO A 15 17.46 -17.84 -2.42
N LEU A 16 17.28 -17.71 -3.74
CA LEU A 16 17.12 -16.42 -4.41
C LEU A 16 15.83 -15.75 -3.91
N PRO A 17 15.82 -14.43 -3.69
CA PRO A 17 14.62 -13.71 -3.26
C PRO A 17 13.52 -13.81 -4.33
N VAL A 18 12.27 -13.89 -3.84
CA VAL A 18 11.04 -13.84 -4.65
C VAL A 18 11.12 -12.65 -5.60
N GLN A 19 11.17 -12.90 -6.91
CA GLN A 19 11.23 -11.84 -7.90
C GLN A 19 9.85 -11.15 -8.02
N PRO A 20 9.79 -9.81 -8.01
CA PRO A 20 8.53 -9.10 -8.20
C PRO A 20 7.95 -9.40 -9.59
N VAL A 21 6.68 -9.80 -9.63
CA VAL A 21 5.94 -10.02 -10.87
C VAL A 21 5.36 -8.72 -11.41
N GLU A 22 5.40 -8.54 -12.73
CA GLU A 22 4.92 -7.32 -13.40
C GLU A 22 3.41 -7.09 -13.20
N ARG A 23 2.62 -8.17 -13.12
CA ARG A 23 1.16 -8.13 -12.91
C ARG A 23 0.77 -9.03 -11.72
N PRO A 24 0.88 -8.54 -10.47
CA PRO A 24 0.59 -9.35 -9.29
C PRO A 24 -0.90 -9.69 -9.13
N ILE A 25 -1.80 -8.88 -9.69
CA ILE A 25 -3.25 -9.11 -9.64
C ILE A 25 -3.64 -10.14 -10.71
N LEU A 26 -4.14 -11.29 -10.28
CA LEU A 26 -4.56 -12.43 -11.10
C LEU A 26 -6.07 -12.67 -11.06
N CYS A 27 -6.72 -12.32 -9.94
CA CYS A 27 -8.10 -12.66 -9.65
C CYS A 27 -8.98 -11.42 -9.51
N SER A 28 -10.27 -11.57 -9.82
CA SER A 28 -11.25 -10.51 -9.56
C SER A 28 -11.52 -10.43 -8.04
N PRO A 29 -11.66 -9.24 -7.45
CA PRO A 29 -12.03 -9.09 -6.04
C PRO A 29 -13.47 -9.56 -5.74
N TYR A 30 -14.29 -9.74 -6.78
CA TYR A 30 -15.73 -10.05 -6.67
C TYR A 30 -16.09 -11.48 -7.05
N GLU A 31 -15.11 -12.29 -7.46
CA GLU A 31 -15.31 -13.68 -7.86
C GLU A 31 -14.41 -14.61 -7.05
N GLU A 32 -14.73 -15.90 -7.03
CA GLU A 32 -13.86 -16.89 -6.40
C GLU A 32 -12.48 -16.91 -7.07
N PRO A 33 -11.37 -16.78 -6.32
CA PRO A 33 -10.02 -16.85 -6.88
C PRO A 33 -9.79 -18.18 -7.61
N ARG A 34 -9.28 -18.11 -8.84
CA ARG A 34 -9.03 -19.29 -9.69
C ARG A 34 -7.56 -19.52 -9.99
N ASP A 35 -6.68 -18.64 -9.54
CA ASP A 35 -5.27 -18.69 -9.84
C ASP A 35 -4.45 -18.02 -8.73
N HIS A 36 -3.17 -18.37 -8.65
CA HIS A 36 -2.23 -17.79 -7.69
C HIS A 36 -0.79 -17.94 -8.19
N TRP A 37 0.11 -17.09 -7.70
CA TRP A 37 1.53 -17.19 -8.02
C TRP A 37 2.21 -18.30 -7.21
N VAL A 38 3.02 -19.10 -7.90
CA VAL A 38 3.95 -20.08 -7.35
C VAL A 38 5.36 -19.68 -7.73
N TYR A 39 6.23 -19.58 -6.73
CA TYR A 39 7.61 -19.18 -6.91
C TYR A 39 8.52 -20.39 -6.77
N ASP A 40 9.41 -20.56 -7.74
CA ASP A 40 10.48 -21.54 -7.71
C ASP A 40 11.53 -21.11 -6.67
N LYS A 41 11.79 -21.97 -5.68
CA LYS A 41 12.69 -21.64 -4.55
C LYS A 41 14.17 -21.64 -4.93
N GLU A 42 14.54 -22.24 -6.06
CA GLU A 42 15.92 -22.30 -6.54
C GLU A 42 16.23 -21.15 -7.52
N THR A 43 15.29 -20.82 -8.39
CA THR A 43 15.46 -19.82 -9.46
C THR A 43 14.81 -18.46 -9.15
N GLY A 44 13.89 -18.40 -8.17
CA GLY A 44 13.10 -17.21 -7.85
C GLY A 44 12.03 -16.86 -8.90
N ALA A 45 11.89 -17.67 -9.96
CA ALA A 45 10.96 -17.43 -11.04
C ALA A 45 9.50 -17.65 -10.61
N ALA A 46 8.61 -16.76 -11.06
CA ALA A 46 7.19 -16.86 -10.78
C ALA A 46 6.43 -17.57 -11.91
N SER A 47 5.50 -18.45 -11.54
CA SER A 47 4.61 -19.16 -12.46
C SER A 47 3.18 -19.15 -11.94
N ARG A 48 2.21 -19.29 -12.85
CA ARG A 48 0.78 -19.36 -12.51
C ARG A 48 0.38 -20.79 -12.22
N ALA A 49 -0.31 -21.01 -11.10
CA ALA A 49 -0.78 -22.35 -10.71
C ALA A 49 -2.00 -22.83 -11.50
N GLY A 50 -2.80 -21.91 -12.05
CA GLY A 50 -4.08 -22.22 -12.71
C GLY A 50 -5.16 -22.76 -11.77
N THR A 51 -4.97 -22.67 -10.46
CA THR A 51 -5.91 -23.15 -9.43
C THR A 51 -5.97 -22.20 -8.25
N ARG A 52 -7.04 -22.27 -7.45
CA ARG A 52 -7.14 -21.52 -6.19
C ARG A 52 -6.06 -21.96 -5.21
N ARG A 53 -5.44 -21.00 -4.52
CA ARG A 53 -4.46 -21.27 -3.47
C ARG A 53 -5.07 -22.15 -2.36
N PRO A 54 -4.50 -23.35 -2.09
CA PRO A 54 -4.91 -24.15 -0.94
C PRO A 54 -4.68 -23.36 0.36
N ALA A 55 -5.62 -23.45 1.29
CA ALA A 55 -5.46 -22.83 2.61
C ALA A 55 -4.32 -23.56 3.36
N SER A 56 -3.27 -22.81 3.67
CA SER A 56 -2.10 -23.28 4.42
C SER A 56 -1.46 -22.10 5.16
N TYR A 57 -0.67 -22.40 6.18
CA TYR A 57 0.05 -21.42 6.98
C TYR A 57 1.52 -21.80 7.13
N TRP A 58 2.40 -20.81 7.19
CA TRP A 58 3.82 -20.99 7.45
C TRP A 58 4.13 -20.48 8.86
N TYR A 59 4.81 -21.28 9.66
CA TYR A 59 5.19 -20.92 11.03
C TYR A 59 6.61 -21.41 11.34
N LYS A 60 7.22 -20.85 12.38
CA LYS A 60 8.58 -21.22 12.78
C LYS A 60 8.53 -22.36 13.79
N THR A 61 9.35 -23.38 13.58
CA THR A 61 9.58 -24.40 14.61
C THR A 61 10.94 -24.22 15.30
N GLU A 62 10.95 -24.34 16.63
CA GLU A 62 12.18 -24.43 17.44
C GLU A 62 12.79 -25.86 17.47
N ARG A 63 12.43 -26.73 16.53
CA ARG A 63 12.83 -28.14 16.52
C ARG A 63 14.26 -28.35 16.03
N THR A 64 15.23 -27.68 16.64
CA THR A 64 16.65 -28.09 16.63
C THR A 64 17.36 -27.62 17.90
N GLY A 65 16.85 -28.06 19.05
CA GLY A 65 17.66 -28.13 20.27
C GLY A 65 18.70 -29.26 20.15
N SER A 66 19.94 -28.90 19.78
CA SER A 66 21.21 -29.38 20.38
C SER A 66 22.39 -29.37 19.39
N ALA A 67 23.47 -28.70 19.82
CA ALA A 67 24.88 -28.87 19.42
C ALA A 67 25.36 -28.61 17.96
N GLN A 68 24.51 -28.22 17.01
CA GLN A 68 24.97 -27.92 15.62
C GLN A 68 24.60 -26.51 15.13
N LEU A 69 24.49 -25.56 16.05
CA LEU A 69 23.88 -24.23 15.84
C LEU A 69 24.88 -23.07 15.96
N THR A 70 26.08 -23.23 15.43
CA THR A 70 27.08 -22.15 15.35
C THR A 70 27.35 -21.63 13.95
N LEU A 71 26.67 -22.13 12.89
CA LEU A 71 27.07 -21.75 11.52
C LEU A 71 25.98 -21.41 10.49
N THR A 72 24.68 -21.59 10.73
CA THR A 72 23.69 -21.37 9.64
C THR A 72 22.44 -20.55 9.95
N GLY A 73 22.12 -20.19 11.20
CA GLY A 73 21.19 -19.09 11.54
C GLY A 73 19.79 -19.05 10.90
N LEU A 74 19.33 -20.12 10.24
CA LEU A 74 18.05 -20.19 9.54
C LEU A 74 17.12 -21.16 10.28
N ALA A 75 16.04 -20.61 10.87
CA ALA A 75 14.93 -21.42 11.33
C ALA A 75 14.20 -22.00 10.10
N GLU A 76 13.98 -23.32 10.07
CA GLU A 76 13.16 -23.96 9.04
C GLU A 76 11.70 -23.52 9.23
N GLU A 77 11.09 -22.91 8.20
CA GLU A 77 9.66 -22.60 8.18
C GLU A 77 8.88 -23.88 7.84
N GLU A 78 8.07 -24.36 8.78
CA GLU A 78 7.15 -25.48 8.53
C GLU A 78 5.83 -24.95 7.94
N ARG A 79 5.26 -25.71 6.99
CA ARG A 79 3.95 -25.45 6.40
C ARG A 79 2.89 -26.34 7.05
N ASP A 80 1.93 -25.73 7.71
CA ASP A 80 0.70 -26.39 8.19
C ASP A 80 -0.43 -26.17 7.17
N ASP A 81 -0.92 -27.24 6.54
CA ASP A 81 -2.13 -27.16 5.72
C ASP A 81 -3.37 -26.96 6.63
N LEU A 82 -4.39 -26.25 6.13
CA LEU A 82 -5.66 -26.03 6.81
C LEU A 82 -6.76 -26.90 6.17
N PRO A 83 -6.77 -28.24 6.41
CA PRO A 83 -7.66 -29.18 5.71
C PRO A 83 -9.14 -28.89 5.98
N LEU A 84 -9.50 -28.46 7.20
CA LEU A 84 -10.88 -28.09 7.53
C LEU A 84 -11.37 -26.93 6.65
N VAL A 85 -10.56 -25.89 6.48
CA VAL A 85 -10.91 -24.74 5.63
C VAL A 85 -11.09 -25.16 4.18
N ASN A 86 -10.17 -25.99 3.66
CA ASN A 86 -10.28 -26.49 2.29
C ASN A 86 -11.54 -27.37 2.08
N ALA A 87 -11.90 -28.21 3.06
CA ALA A 87 -13.14 -28.99 3.02
C ALA A 87 -14.39 -28.09 3.06
N LEU A 88 -14.39 -27.07 3.92
CA LEU A 88 -15.51 -26.13 4.04
C LEU A 88 -15.69 -25.26 2.80
N ARG A 89 -14.61 -24.78 2.16
CA ARG A 89 -14.67 -24.05 0.89
C ARG A 89 -15.44 -24.83 -0.18
N GLU A 90 -15.16 -26.14 -0.30
CA GLU A 90 -15.85 -27.02 -1.25
C GLU A 90 -17.33 -27.24 -0.88
N ASP A 91 -17.62 -27.50 0.40
CA ASP A 91 -18.99 -27.73 0.88
C ASP A 91 -19.87 -26.48 0.72
N VAL A 92 -19.33 -25.31 1.05
CA VAL A 92 -20.01 -24.02 0.90
C VAL A 92 -20.22 -23.71 -0.58
N ARG A 93 -19.24 -23.95 -1.47
CA ARG A 93 -19.41 -23.78 -2.92
C ARG A 93 -20.57 -24.64 -3.44
N LYS A 94 -20.59 -25.94 -3.10
CA LYS A 94 -21.67 -26.87 -3.47
C LYS A 94 -23.02 -26.44 -2.93
N TRP A 95 -23.07 -25.91 -1.71
CA TRP A 95 -24.29 -25.41 -1.07
C TRP A 95 -24.82 -24.14 -1.76
N ARG A 96 -23.92 -23.23 -2.16
CA ARG A 96 -24.23 -22.02 -2.94
C ARG A 96 -24.79 -22.36 -4.31
N GLU A 97 -24.10 -23.21 -5.07
CA GLU A 97 -24.51 -23.64 -6.41
C GLU A 97 -25.86 -24.38 -6.41
N ALA A 98 -26.21 -25.00 -5.29
CA ALA A 98 -27.50 -25.65 -5.07
C ALA A 98 -28.67 -24.69 -4.79
N GLY A 99 -28.42 -23.39 -4.67
CA GLY A 99 -29.43 -22.42 -4.25
C GLY A 99 -29.74 -22.47 -2.76
N TYR A 100 -28.75 -22.79 -1.92
CA TYR A 100 -28.80 -22.76 -0.45
C TYR A 100 -29.89 -23.67 0.16
N PRO A 101 -29.88 -24.99 -0.10
CA PRO A 101 -30.85 -25.92 0.49
C PRO A 101 -30.76 -25.94 2.01
N GLY A 102 -31.91 -26.11 2.67
CA GLY A 102 -32.03 -26.15 4.14
C GLY A 102 -32.05 -24.78 4.83
N ALA A 103 -31.67 -23.70 4.13
CA ALA A 103 -31.69 -22.35 4.65
C ALA A 103 -33.11 -21.77 4.74
N THR A 104 -33.36 -20.90 5.72
CA THR A 104 -34.61 -20.16 5.82
C THR A 104 -34.84 -19.24 4.61
N ASN A 105 -36.08 -18.81 4.39
CA ASN A 105 -36.40 -17.83 3.35
C ASN A 105 -35.63 -16.51 3.54
N VAL A 106 -35.50 -16.05 4.79
CA VAL A 106 -34.76 -14.83 5.12
C VAL A 106 -33.29 -14.98 4.77
N THR A 107 -32.65 -16.08 5.17
CA THR A 107 -31.24 -16.35 4.85
C THR A 107 -31.01 -16.41 3.34
N ARG A 108 -31.86 -17.10 2.58
CA ARG A 108 -31.75 -17.15 1.12
C ARG A 108 -31.89 -15.79 0.46
N ASP A 109 -32.80 -14.97 0.94
CA ASP A 109 -32.99 -13.62 0.41
C ASP A 109 -31.81 -12.69 0.73
N LEU A 110 -31.25 -12.78 1.94
CA LEU A 110 -30.05 -12.04 2.32
C LEU A 110 -28.85 -12.44 1.45
N LEU A 111 -28.59 -13.75 1.32
CA LEU A 111 -27.50 -14.26 0.50
C LEU A 111 -27.62 -13.85 -0.97
N LYS A 112 -28.82 -13.97 -1.56
CA LYS A 112 -29.11 -13.49 -2.92
C LYS A 112 -28.91 -11.97 -3.03
N HIS A 113 -29.34 -11.20 -2.04
CA HIS A 113 -29.17 -9.75 -2.02
C HIS A 113 -27.69 -9.34 -1.98
N TRP A 114 -26.86 -10.06 -1.24
CA TRP A 114 -25.42 -9.80 -1.14
C TRP A 114 -24.66 -10.17 -2.42
N TRP A 115 -25.09 -11.21 -3.14
CA TRP A 115 -24.49 -11.65 -4.41
C TRP A 115 -24.87 -10.83 -5.64
N ARG A 116 -25.76 -9.84 -5.50
CA ARG A 116 -26.19 -8.97 -6.59
C ARG A 116 -25.01 -8.20 -7.20
N ALA A 117 -24.84 -8.31 -8.52
CA ALA A 117 -23.81 -7.58 -9.25
C ALA A 117 -24.17 -6.10 -9.51
N ASP A 118 -25.46 -5.75 -9.47
CA ASP A 118 -26.00 -4.42 -9.74
C ASP A 118 -25.98 -3.47 -8.51
N ARG A 119 -25.38 -3.91 -7.40
CA ARG A 119 -25.22 -3.10 -6.20
C ARG A 119 -24.31 -1.90 -6.49
N ALA A 120 -24.70 -0.71 -6.03
CA ALA A 120 -23.85 0.48 -6.11
C ALA A 120 -22.48 0.27 -5.43
N ARG A 121 -22.45 -0.54 -4.37
CA ARG A 121 -21.23 -1.04 -3.73
C ARG A 121 -21.27 -2.57 -3.71
N ARG A 122 -20.52 -3.18 -4.62
CA ARG A 122 -20.36 -4.65 -4.68
C ARG A 122 -19.54 -5.13 -3.48
N LEU A 123 -19.95 -6.26 -2.90
CA LEU A 123 -19.26 -6.92 -1.79
C LEU A 123 -18.15 -7.81 -2.33
N PHE A 124 -17.00 -7.86 -1.65
CA PHE A 124 -15.89 -8.70 -2.08
C PHE A 124 -16.19 -10.18 -1.86
N PHE A 125 -15.65 -11.03 -2.73
CA PHE A 125 -15.82 -12.48 -2.63
C PHE A 125 -15.39 -13.00 -1.25
N CYS A 126 -14.27 -12.52 -0.70
CA CYS A 126 -13.79 -12.95 0.62
C CYS A 126 -14.76 -12.61 1.75
N GLN A 127 -15.54 -11.53 1.63
CA GLN A 127 -16.57 -11.17 2.60
C GLN A 127 -17.76 -12.12 2.51
N LEU A 128 -18.19 -12.43 1.27
CA LEU A 128 -19.28 -13.36 0.99
C LEU A 128 -18.94 -14.79 1.43
N GLU A 129 -17.73 -15.26 1.13
CA GLU A 129 -17.29 -16.60 1.54
C GLU A 129 -17.19 -16.74 3.05
N ALA A 130 -16.63 -15.75 3.76
CA ALA A 130 -16.54 -15.77 5.21
C ALA A 130 -17.94 -15.84 5.86
N VAL A 131 -18.86 -14.94 5.45
CA VAL A 131 -20.23 -14.95 6.01
C VAL A 131 -21.00 -16.22 5.65
N GLU A 132 -20.89 -16.71 4.40
CA GLU A 132 -21.52 -17.96 3.97
C GLU A 132 -20.99 -19.16 4.74
N THR A 133 -19.69 -19.20 5.04
CA THR A 133 -19.09 -20.30 5.81
C THR A 133 -19.63 -20.33 7.24
N VAL A 134 -19.71 -19.16 7.89
CA VAL A 134 -20.29 -19.07 9.25
C VAL A 134 -21.78 -19.42 9.24
N ILE A 135 -22.57 -18.90 8.30
CA ILE A 135 -24.00 -19.22 8.17
C ILE A 135 -24.21 -20.71 7.86
N TYR A 136 -23.42 -21.27 6.94
CA TYR A 136 -23.46 -22.69 6.62
C TYR A 136 -23.18 -23.53 7.86
N LEU A 137 -22.20 -23.16 8.68
CA LEU A 137 -21.93 -23.87 9.92
C LEU A 137 -23.07 -23.72 10.94
N ALA A 138 -23.49 -22.49 11.22
CA ALA A 138 -24.43 -22.16 12.29
C ALA A 138 -25.88 -22.58 11.99
N GLU A 139 -26.34 -22.43 10.75
CA GLU A 139 -27.73 -22.71 10.36
C GLU A 139 -27.91 -24.12 9.78
N ILE A 140 -26.93 -24.60 9.01
CA ILE A 140 -27.10 -25.80 8.17
C ILE A 140 -26.38 -27.01 8.76
N SER A 141 -25.08 -26.86 8.99
CA SER A 141 -24.19 -27.96 9.33
C SER A 141 -24.38 -28.46 10.75
N ILE A 142 -24.17 -27.57 11.73
CA ILE A 142 -24.20 -27.91 13.16
C ILE A 142 -25.61 -28.35 13.59
N PRO A 143 -26.71 -27.70 13.15
CA PRO A 143 -28.06 -28.16 13.46
C PRO A 143 -28.50 -29.42 12.69
N GLY A 144 -27.67 -29.97 11.79
CA GLY A 144 -27.98 -31.20 11.05
C GLY A 144 -29.00 -31.04 9.92
N ARG A 145 -29.13 -29.83 9.35
CA ARG A 145 -30.04 -29.51 8.22
C ARG A 145 -29.42 -29.72 6.84
N ARG A 146 -28.25 -30.35 6.76
CA ARG A 146 -27.58 -30.68 5.49
C ARG A 146 -28.43 -31.63 4.65
N ASP A 147 -28.34 -31.49 3.33
CA ASP A 147 -29.01 -32.38 2.38
C ASP A 147 -28.31 -33.75 2.34
N LYS A 148 -28.94 -34.77 2.93
CA LYS A 148 -28.38 -36.13 3.04
C LYS A 148 -28.06 -36.78 1.70
N ARG A 149 -28.59 -36.27 0.56
CA ARG A 149 -28.34 -36.83 -0.78
C ARG A 149 -27.02 -36.32 -1.39
N ARG A 150 -26.37 -35.33 -0.79
CA ARG A 150 -25.16 -34.71 -1.32
C ARG A 150 -23.90 -35.25 -0.66
N ASN A 151 -22.83 -35.32 -1.45
CA ASN A 151 -21.51 -35.69 -0.97
C ASN A 151 -20.75 -34.46 -0.46
N TYR A 152 -20.61 -34.36 0.86
CA TYR A 152 -19.87 -33.30 1.56
C TYR A 152 -18.46 -33.78 1.91
N GLN A 153 -17.48 -32.89 1.79
CA GLN A 153 -16.09 -33.16 2.17
C GLN A 153 -15.93 -33.29 3.69
N LEU A 154 -16.60 -32.42 4.46
CA LEU A 154 -16.62 -32.57 5.91
C LEU A 154 -17.72 -33.56 6.30
N SER A 155 -17.34 -34.76 6.73
CA SER A 155 -18.30 -35.77 7.17
C SER A 155 -19.07 -35.33 8.44
N HIS A 156 -20.26 -35.89 8.67
CA HIS A 156 -21.01 -35.61 9.90
C HIS A 156 -20.26 -36.13 11.14
N GLU A 157 -19.58 -37.27 11.03
CA GLU A 157 -18.78 -37.83 12.12
C GLU A 157 -17.60 -36.91 12.48
N ASP A 158 -16.87 -36.42 11.48
CA ASP A 158 -15.78 -35.46 11.71
C ASP A 158 -16.29 -34.16 12.31
N LEU A 159 -17.44 -33.64 11.85
CA LEU A 159 -18.06 -32.46 12.46
C LEU A 159 -18.37 -32.67 13.94
N VAL A 160 -18.92 -33.83 14.32
CA VAL A 160 -19.20 -34.18 15.72
C VAL A 160 -17.90 -34.25 16.53
N ARG A 161 -16.83 -34.87 15.98
CA ARG A 161 -15.51 -34.91 16.61
C ARG A 161 -14.97 -33.50 16.85
N LEU A 162 -15.02 -32.63 15.84
CA LEU A 162 -14.58 -31.23 15.95
C LEU A 162 -15.35 -30.44 17.02
N LEU A 163 -16.66 -30.67 17.15
CA LEU A 163 -17.53 -30.05 18.17
C LEU A 163 -17.29 -30.60 19.58
N ARG A 164 -16.66 -31.76 19.71
CA ARG A 164 -16.20 -32.35 20.99
C ARG A 164 -14.73 -32.05 21.29
N GLY A 165 -14.03 -31.37 20.38
CA GLY A 165 -12.59 -31.13 20.49
C GLY A 165 -11.75 -32.39 20.26
N GLU A 166 -12.33 -33.41 19.64
CA GLU A 166 -11.70 -34.68 19.27
C GLU A 166 -11.05 -34.59 17.88
N ARG A 167 -10.06 -35.45 17.64
CA ARG A 167 -9.30 -35.46 16.38
C ARG A 167 -10.17 -35.95 15.20
N PRO A 168 -10.31 -35.17 14.11
CA PRO A 168 -11.02 -35.62 12.93
C PRO A 168 -10.20 -36.66 12.15
N SER A 169 -10.88 -37.46 11.32
CA SER A 169 -10.30 -38.54 10.53
C SER A 169 -9.27 -38.08 9.48
N PHE A 170 -9.41 -36.86 8.98
CA PHE A 170 -8.51 -36.26 7.98
C PHE A 170 -7.24 -35.63 8.60
N SER A 171 -7.10 -35.62 9.93
CA SER A 171 -5.88 -35.16 10.59
C SER A 171 -4.92 -36.32 10.86
N PRO A 172 -3.61 -36.19 10.53
CA PRO A 172 -2.63 -37.25 10.75
C PRO A 172 -2.58 -37.72 12.20
N ALA A 173 -2.40 -39.03 12.44
CA ALA A 173 -2.20 -39.57 13.78
C ALA A 173 -0.85 -39.12 14.36
N GLY A 174 -0.81 -38.71 15.63
CA GLY A 174 0.41 -38.28 16.33
C GLY A 174 0.74 -36.79 16.24
N GLN A 175 0.08 -36.00 15.39
CA GLN A 175 0.18 -34.53 15.43
C GLN A 175 -0.52 -34.00 16.69
N GLU A 176 0.17 -33.27 17.55
CA GLU A 176 -0.40 -32.73 18.80
C GLU A 176 -1.54 -31.72 18.53
N PHE A 177 -1.38 -30.97 17.44
CA PHE A 177 -2.30 -29.93 17.00
C PHE A 177 -3.22 -30.42 15.87
N PHE A 178 -4.52 -30.12 15.97
CA PHE A 178 -5.52 -30.48 14.96
C PHE A 178 -6.70 -29.50 15.06
N PRO A 179 -7.49 -29.32 13.98
CA PRO A 179 -8.60 -28.37 13.99
C PRO A 179 -9.68 -28.79 14.99
N ARG A 180 -10.36 -27.82 15.60
CA ARG A 180 -11.45 -27.99 16.57
C ARG A 180 -12.44 -26.85 16.41
N LEU A 181 -13.71 -27.06 16.73
CA LEU A 181 -14.72 -25.98 16.72
C LEU A 181 -15.13 -25.54 18.13
N ILE A 182 -14.35 -25.98 19.12
CA ILE A 182 -14.49 -25.60 20.53
C ILE A 182 -13.13 -25.21 21.11
N ASP A 183 -13.19 -24.32 22.09
CA ASP A 183 -12.07 -23.89 22.91
C ASP A 183 -12.36 -24.29 24.37
N PRO A 184 -11.78 -25.41 24.84
CA PRO A 184 -12.06 -25.95 26.16
C PRO A 184 -11.55 -25.01 27.26
N ALA A 185 -12.37 -24.82 28.29
CA ALA A 185 -11.97 -24.05 29.47
C ALA A 185 -10.86 -24.77 30.26
N PRO A 186 -9.99 -24.02 30.97
CA PRO A 186 -8.97 -24.61 31.85
C PRO A 186 -9.57 -25.49 32.94
N ASP A 187 -10.75 -25.12 33.43
CA ASP A 187 -11.56 -25.94 34.33
C ASP A 187 -12.49 -26.84 33.50
N PRO A 188 -12.31 -28.18 33.54
CA PRO A 188 -13.17 -29.12 32.82
C PRO A 188 -14.64 -29.08 33.25
N ALA A 189 -14.96 -28.49 34.41
CA ALA A 189 -16.34 -28.32 34.87
C ALA A 189 -17.09 -27.21 34.12
N LEU A 190 -16.38 -26.29 33.46
CA LEU A 190 -16.98 -25.22 32.68
C LEU A 190 -17.31 -25.69 31.25
N ALA A 191 -18.45 -25.24 30.74
CA ALA A 191 -18.84 -25.49 29.36
C ALA A 191 -17.84 -24.81 28.40
N PRO A 192 -17.36 -25.52 27.36
CA PRO A 192 -16.40 -24.98 26.41
C PRO A 192 -17.04 -23.91 25.53
N LEU A 193 -16.21 -22.97 25.04
CA LEU A 193 -16.65 -21.97 24.09
C LEU A 193 -16.70 -22.56 22.68
N ARG A 194 -17.81 -22.40 21.96
CA ARG A 194 -17.85 -22.69 20.52
C ARG A 194 -17.23 -21.51 19.76
N ARG A 195 -16.16 -21.75 19.01
CA ARG A 195 -15.43 -20.69 18.29
C ARG A 195 -15.32 -21.01 16.81
N LEU A 196 -15.48 -19.98 15.98
CA LEU A 196 -15.31 -20.02 14.54
C LEU A 196 -14.40 -18.84 14.14
N ALA A 197 -13.21 -19.09 13.59
CA ALA A 197 -12.31 -18.04 13.15
C ALA A 197 -12.36 -17.83 11.64
N CYS A 198 -12.47 -16.56 11.23
CA CYS A 198 -12.33 -16.12 9.85
C CYS A 198 -11.01 -15.35 9.72
N LYS A 199 -10.03 -15.95 9.07
CA LYS A 199 -8.82 -15.24 8.67
C LYS A 199 -9.14 -14.32 7.50
N MET A 200 -8.97 -13.02 7.70
CA MET A 200 -9.30 -11.98 6.74
C MET A 200 -8.18 -10.96 6.65
N ALA A 201 -7.58 -10.81 5.48
CA ALA A 201 -6.57 -9.79 5.22
C ALA A 201 -7.02 -8.40 5.68
N THR A 202 -6.10 -7.62 6.24
CA THR A 202 -6.38 -6.25 6.64
C THR A 202 -6.87 -5.43 5.44
N GLY A 203 -7.96 -4.69 5.60
CA GLY A 203 -8.59 -3.93 4.52
C GLY A 203 -9.60 -4.70 3.68
N SER A 204 -9.74 -6.02 3.85
CA SER A 204 -10.74 -6.84 3.14
C SER A 204 -12.18 -6.66 3.64
N GLY A 205 -12.39 -5.91 4.73
CA GLY A 205 -13.72 -5.51 5.23
C GLY A 205 -14.32 -6.40 6.33
N LYS A 206 -13.55 -6.72 7.38
CA LYS A 206 -14.02 -7.47 8.58
C LYS A 206 -15.35 -6.93 9.14
N THR A 207 -15.46 -5.62 9.31
CA THR A 207 -16.67 -4.94 9.81
C THR A 207 -17.90 -5.17 8.91
N VAL A 208 -17.72 -5.29 7.59
CA VAL A 208 -18.82 -5.60 6.68
C VAL A 208 -19.34 -7.02 6.93
N VAL A 209 -18.44 -8.00 7.13
CA VAL A 209 -18.81 -9.37 7.52
C VAL A 209 -19.57 -9.40 8.84
N MET A 210 -19.10 -8.66 9.86
CA MET A 210 -19.81 -8.53 11.12
C MET A 210 -21.25 -8.01 10.92
N SER A 211 -21.43 -6.97 10.11
CA SER A 211 -22.77 -6.42 9.82
C SER A 211 -23.67 -7.44 9.10
N MET A 212 -23.12 -8.27 8.21
CA MET A 212 -23.88 -9.32 7.52
C MET A 212 -24.30 -10.44 8.49
N LEU A 213 -23.44 -10.84 9.43
CA LEU A 213 -23.77 -11.82 10.47
C LEU A 213 -24.86 -11.29 11.42
N ILE A 214 -24.78 -10.03 11.83
CA ILE A 214 -25.81 -9.40 12.66
C ILE A 214 -27.14 -9.33 11.91
N ALA A 215 -27.11 -8.90 10.64
CA ALA A 215 -28.31 -8.86 9.78
C ALA A 215 -28.95 -10.24 9.63
N TRP A 216 -28.14 -11.29 9.39
CA TRP A 216 -28.60 -12.67 9.33
C TRP A 216 -29.30 -13.10 10.63
N ALA A 217 -28.67 -12.85 11.78
CA ALA A 217 -29.22 -13.24 13.07
C ALA A 217 -30.53 -12.50 13.38
N PHE A 218 -30.54 -11.17 13.26
CA PHE A 218 -31.68 -10.34 13.64
C PHE A 218 -32.86 -10.49 12.68
N CYS A 219 -32.63 -10.51 11.36
CA CYS A 219 -33.73 -10.66 10.42
C CYS A 219 -34.42 -12.03 10.57
N ASN A 220 -33.64 -13.09 10.79
CA ASN A 220 -34.21 -14.42 11.04
C ASN A 220 -34.97 -14.49 12.36
N ARG A 221 -34.38 -13.96 13.45
CA ARG A 221 -35.03 -13.96 14.77
C ARG A 221 -36.26 -13.07 14.80
N GLY A 222 -36.25 -11.93 14.12
CA GLY A 222 -37.42 -11.06 13.97
C GLY A 222 -38.56 -11.71 13.17
N MET A 223 -38.24 -12.50 12.15
CA MET A 223 -39.24 -13.24 11.36
C MET A 223 -39.79 -14.45 12.13
N ASN A 224 -38.98 -15.07 12.99
CA ASN A 224 -39.40 -16.19 13.84
C ASN A 224 -38.94 -16.00 15.29
N PRO A 225 -39.68 -15.23 16.11
CA PRO A 225 -39.26 -14.94 17.49
C PRO A 225 -39.19 -16.15 18.42
N ALA A 226 -39.84 -17.27 18.05
CA ALA A 226 -39.88 -18.49 18.86
C ALA A 226 -38.61 -19.35 18.75
N THR A 227 -37.78 -19.15 17.72
CA THR A 227 -36.61 -20.02 17.50
C THR A 227 -35.37 -19.51 18.22
N ALA A 228 -34.76 -20.34 19.08
CA ALA A 228 -33.48 -20.05 19.72
C ALA A 228 -32.26 -20.24 18.81
N LEU A 229 -32.46 -20.65 17.55
CA LEU A 229 -31.36 -20.88 16.61
C LEU A 229 -30.61 -19.58 16.25
N PHE A 230 -31.32 -18.46 16.19
CA PHE A 230 -30.76 -17.17 15.79
C PHE A 230 -30.71 -16.22 17.01
N PRO A 231 -29.52 -15.77 17.42
CA PRO A 231 -29.37 -14.81 18.52
C PRO A 231 -30.00 -13.45 18.18
N ASN A 232 -30.63 -12.79 19.15
CA ASN A 232 -31.06 -11.39 19.06
C ASN A 232 -30.28 -10.45 20.00
N GLY A 233 -29.22 -10.94 20.64
CA GLY A 233 -28.21 -10.13 21.30
C GLY A 233 -26.85 -10.40 20.67
N VAL A 234 -26.10 -9.33 20.36
CA VAL A 234 -24.73 -9.43 19.83
C VAL A 234 -23.78 -8.61 20.67
N LEU A 235 -22.76 -9.26 21.23
CA LEU A 235 -21.64 -8.61 21.89
C LEU A 235 -20.48 -8.50 20.91
N ILE A 236 -19.96 -7.30 20.75
CA ILE A 236 -18.74 -7.03 19.99
C ILE A 236 -17.66 -6.66 21.00
N CYS A 237 -16.62 -7.49 21.09
CA CYS A 237 -15.48 -7.22 21.95
C CYS A 237 -14.30 -6.73 21.12
N CYS A 238 -13.68 -5.65 21.59
CA CYS A 238 -12.63 -4.92 20.88
C CYS A 238 -11.37 -4.84 21.76
N PRO A 239 -10.17 -4.85 21.14
CA PRO A 239 -8.88 -4.76 21.84
C PRO A 239 -8.62 -3.39 22.47
N ASN A 240 -9.14 -2.31 21.87
CA ASN A 240 -9.00 -0.96 22.41
C ASN A 240 -10.19 -0.03 22.13
N LEU A 241 -10.14 1.17 22.72
CA LEU A 241 -11.20 2.18 22.64
C LEU A 241 -11.36 2.77 21.24
N THR A 242 -10.28 2.91 20.47
CA THR A 242 -10.33 3.45 19.10
C THR A 242 -11.10 2.51 18.17
N VAL A 243 -10.85 1.21 18.28
CA VAL A 243 -11.63 0.18 17.57
C VAL A 243 -13.08 0.18 18.05
N LYS A 244 -13.32 0.28 19.37
CA LYS A 244 -14.67 0.35 19.94
C LYS A 244 -15.50 1.52 19.37
N GLU A 245 -14.91 2.69 19.21
CA GLU A 245 -15.57 3.86 18.59
C GLU A 245 -15.87 3.63 17.11
N ARG A 246 -14.89 3.11 16.35
CA ARG A 246 -15.08 2.77 14.93
C ARG A 246 -16.19 1.76 14.72
N LEU A 247 -16.28 0.74 15.57
CA LEU A 247 -17.24 -0.34 15.45
C LEU A 247 -18.65 0.04 15.93
N GLN A 248 -18.87 1.27 16.43
CA GLN A 248 -20.21 1.76 16.75
C GLN A 248 -21.15 1.70 15.53
N VAL A 249 -20.63 1.82 14.31
CA VAL A 249 -21.39 1.68 13.04
C VAL A 249 -22.14 0.35 12.88
N LEU A 250 -21.84 -0.65 13.72
CA LEU A 250 -22.55 -1.94 13.75
C LEU A 250 -23.84 -1.89 14.60
N ARG A 251 -24.11 -0.80 15.28
CA ARG A 251 -25.36 -0.58 16.03
C ARG A 251 -26.48 -0.14 15.07
N PRO A 252 -27.57 -0.92 14.91
CA PRO A 252 -28.62 -0.62 13.93
C PRO A 252 -29.35 0.72 14.15
N GLU A 253 -29.38 1.21 15.38
CA GLU A 253 -30.06 2.45 15.78
C GLU A 253 -29.32 3.74 15.39
N ARG A 254 -28.06 3.63 14.96
CA ARG A 254 -27.27 4.80 14.59
C ARG A 254 -27.60 5.28 13.17
N PRO A 255 -27.52 6.59 12.90
CA PRO A 255 -27.77 7.13 11.56
C PRO A 255 -26.67 6.78 10.54
N ASP A 256 -25.44 6.54 11.00
CA ASP A 256 -24.26 6.19 10.18
C ASP A 256 -24.02 4.67 10.11
N ASN A 257 -25.05 3.87 10.35
CA ASN A 257 -24.91 2.42 10.44
C ASN A 257 -24.53 1.77 9.09
N TYR A 258 -23.81 0.65 9.18
CA TYR A 258 -23.37 -0.09 7.98
C TYR A 258 -24.50 -0.80 7.24
N TYR A 259 -25.62 -1.09 7.91
CA TYR A 259 -26.76 -1.76 7.29
C TYR A 259 -27.36 -0.94 6.14
N GLU A 260 -27.40 0.39 6.32
CA GLU A 260 -27.81 1.33 5.28
C GLU A 260 -26.64 1.73 4.38
N ALA A 261 -25.49 2.10 4.94
CA ALA A 261 -24.35 2.63 4.17
C ALA A 261 -23.76 1.63 3.15
N PHE A 262 -23.93 0.33 3.40
CA PHE A 262 -23.52 -0.75 2.50
C PHE A 262 -24.70 -1.53 1.90
N ASP A 263 -25.94 -1.09 2.13
CA ASP A 263 -27.17 -1.78 1.70
C ASP A 263 -27.17 -3.27 2.08
N ILE A 264 -26.84 -3.59 3.33
CA ILE A 264 -26.71 -4.98 3.81
C ILE A 264 -28.07 -5.65 3.94
N VAL A 265 -29.10 -4.88 4.32
CA VAL A 265 -30.43 -5.41 4.62
C VAL A 265 -31.44 -4.97 3.54
N PRO A 266 -32.10 -5.91 2.84
CA PRO A 266 -33.18 -5.60 1.92
C PRO A 266 -34.27 -4.76 2.60
N LEU A 267 -34.86 -3.81 1.87
CA LEU A 267 -35.86 -2.87 2.41
C LEU A 267 -36.96 -3.56 3.25
N LYS A 268 -37.47 -4.71 2.78
CA LYS A 268 -38.52 -5.47 3.47
C LYS A 268 -38.13 -6.03 4.85
N TYR A 269 -36.84 -6.20 5.14
CA TYR A 269 -36.33 -6.74 6.40
C TYR A 269 -35.75 -5.69 7.33
N ARG A 270 -35.57 -4.43 6.87
CA ARG A 270 -35.04 -3.35 7.70
C ARG A 270 -35.80 -3.15 9.03
N PRO A 271 -37.14 -3.23 9.08
CA PRO A 271 -37.86 -3.13 10.36
C PRO A 271 -37.47 -4.24 11.35
N LEU A 272 -37.10 -5.42 10.87
CA LEU A 272 -36.72 -6.56 11.71
C LEU A 272 -35.39 -6.34 12.42
N MET A 273 -34.56 -5.39 11.99
CA MET A 273 -33.30 -5.07 12.68
C MET A 273 -33.52 -4.56 14.11
N GLN A 274 -34.69 -3.97 14.38
CA GLN A 274 -35.08 -3.52 15.72
C GLN A 274 -35.37 -4.69 16.69
N SER A 275 -35.49 -5.92 16.19
CA SER A 275 -35.72 -7.09 17.04
C SER A 275 -34.50 -7.45 17.90
N GLY A 276 -33.30 -7.02 17.50
CA GLY A 276 -32.05 -7.31 18.18
C GLY A 276 -31.37 -6.11 18.82
N LYS A 277 -30.33 -6.38 19.62
CA LYS A 277 -29.50 -5.35 20.26
C LYS A 277 -28.01 -5.68 20.11
N VAL A 278 -27.21 -4.66 19.77
CA VAL A 278 -25.75 -4.77 19.64
C VAL A 278 -25.09 -3.97 20.75
N LEU A 279 -24.18 -4.61 21.49
CA LEU A 279 -23.30 -3.95 22.47
C LEU A 279 -21.87 -4.00 21.98
N VAL A 280 -21.24 -2.83 21.82
CA VAL A 280 -19.83 -2.73 21.43
C VAL A 280 -19.02 -2.30 22.65
N THR A 281 -18.13 -3.18 23.10
CA THR A 281 -17.31 -2.97 24.30
C THR A 281 -15.84 -3.28 24.05
N ASN A 282 -15.00 -2.82 24.97
CA ASN A 282 -13.60 -3.22 25.08
C ASN A 282 -13.42 -4.24 26.22
N TRP A 283 -12.39 -5.07 26.14
CA TRP A 283 -12.11 -6.14 27.11
C TRP A 283 -11.86 -5.62 28.53
N HIS A 284 -11.38 -4.38 28.73
CA HIS A 284 -11.21 -3.80 30.07
C HIS A 284 -12.50 -3.82 30.89
N ARG A 285 -13.67 -3.79 30.23
CA ARG A 285 -14.98 -3.90 30.90
C ARG A 285 -15.17 -5.24 31.64
N PHE A 286 -14.42 -6.28 31.27
CA PHE A 286 -14.45 -7.58 31.92
C PHE A 286 -13.60 -7.63 33.19
N GLN A 287 -12.83 -6.59 33.49
CA GLN A 287 -12.13 -6.49 34.77
C GLN A 287 -13.12 -6.38 35.94
N PRO A 288 -12.72 -6.82 37.15
CA PRO A 288 -13.48 -6.54 38.36
C PRO A 288 -13.64 -5.03 38.58
N GLU A 289 -14.77 -4.60 39.14
CA GLU A 289 -14.93 -3.18 39.53
C GLU A 289 -13.87 -2.77 40.57
N SER A 290 -13.26 -1.61 40.36
CA SER A 290 -12.37 -0.99 41.35
C SER A 290 -13.16 -0.49 42.56
N GLU A 291 -12.50 -0.38 43.72
CA GLU A 291 -13.12 0.17 44.94
C GLU A 291 -13.71 1.56 44.67
N HIS A 292 -14.95 1.78 45.13
CA HIS A 292 -15.66 3.05 44.92
C HIS A 292 -14.91 4.19 45.65
N VAL A 293 -14.45 5.22 44.92
CA VAL A 293 -13.76 6.37 45.50
C VAL A 293 -14.64 7.61 45.36
N GLU A 294 -15.20 8.06 46.48
CA GLU A 294 -15.99 9.30 46.54
C GLU A 294 -15.27 10.29 47.48
N GLY A 295 -15.13 11.56 47.06
CA GLY A 295 -14.53 12.62 47.90
C GLY A 295 -13.07 12.39 48.32
N GLY A 296 -12.30 11.57 47.60
CA GLY A 296 -10.89 11.28 47.91
C GLY A 296 -10.67 10.21 48.98
N LYS A 297 -11.73 9.52 49.42
CA LYS A 297 -11.64 8.31 50.27
C LYS A 297 -12.06 7.10 49.44
N SER A 298 -11.22 6.06 49.40
CA SER A 298 -11.64 4.76 48.87
C SER A 298 -12.53 4.09 49.92
N TYR A 299 -13.74 3.75 49.51
CA TYR A 299 -14.60 2.85 50.27
C TYR A 299 -14.29 1.45 49.75
N ALA A 300 -13.59 0.65 50.55
CA ALA A 300 -13.62 -0.78 50.37
C ALA A 300 -15.11 -1.17 50.44
N VAL A 301 -15.66 -1.73 49.37
CA VAL A 301 -17.03 -2.26 49.39
C VAL A 301 -16.95 -3.53 50.23
N VAL A 302 -17.05 -3.35 51.55
CA VAL A 302 -16.99 -4.43 52.53
C VAL A 302 -18.17 -5.37 52.27
N ASN A 303 -17.87 -6.66 52.06
CA ASN A 303 -18.80 -7.80 51.99
C ASN A 303 -19.63 -8.03 50.71
N LYS A 304 -19.03 -7.95 49.51
CA LYS A 304 -19.51 -8.79 48.40
C LYS A 304 -18.50 -9.94 48.19
N GLY A 305 -18.96 -11.19 48.25
CA GLY A 305 -18.14 -12.35 47.87
C GLY A 305 -17.68 -12.27 46.40
N PRO A 306 -16.90 -13.25 45.91
CA PRO A 306 -16.45 -13.26 44.53
C PRO A 306 -17.65 -13.15 43.57
N GLU A 307 -17.56 -12.22 42.61
CA GLU A 307 -18.64 -11.92 41.66
C GLU A 307 -18.99 -13.18 40.84
N THR A 308 -20.20 -13.71 41.04
CA THR A 308 -20.66 -14.91 40.33
C THR A 308 -20.72 -14.67 38.81
N PRO A 309 -20.60 -15.72 37.97
CA PRO A 309 -20.75 -15.58 36.51
C PRO A 309 -22.06 -14.90 36.09
N GLU A 310 -23.17 -15.15 36.80
CA GLU A 310 -24.45 -14.48 36.56
C GLU A 310 -24.39 -12.98 36.86
N THR A 311 -23.89 -12.60 38.05
CA THR A 311 -23.76 -11.18 38.45
C THR A 311 -22.84 -10.42 37.48
N PHE A 312 -21.75 -11.05 37.08
CA PHE A 312 -20.83 -10.54 36.07
C PHE A 312 -21.50 -10.29 34.73
N ALA A 313 -22.20 -11.31 34.21
CA ALA A 313 -22.87 -11.21 32.92
C ALA A 313 -23.93 -10.09 32.94
N ARG A 314 -24.71 -9.93 34.03
CA ARG A 314 -25.67 -8.83 34.16
C ARG A 314 -25.00 -7.45 34.12
N ARG A 315 -23.86 -7.27 34.79
CA ARG A 315 -23.10 -6.01 34.79
C ARG A 315 -22.48 -5.70 33.43
N VAL A 316 -21.89 -6.71 32.80
CA VAL A 316 -21.15 -6.53 31.54
C VAL A 316 -22.06 -6.40 30.34
N LEU A 317 -23.12 -7.22 30.27
CA LEU A 317 -24.04 -7.28 29.14
C LEU A 317 -25.16 -6.24 29.22
N GLU A 318 -25.48 -5.74 30.41
CA GLU A 318 -26.65 -4.86 30.62
C GLU A 318 -27.91 -5.49 30.00
N ASP A 319 -28.65 -4.75 29.17
CA ASP A 319 -29.86 -5.20 28.47
C ASP A 319 -29.64 -6.40 27.51
N LEU A 320 -28.40 -6.79 27.19
CA LEU A 320 -28.14 -8.02 26.43
C LEU A 320 -28.32 -9.28 27.28
N TYR A 321 -28.25 -9.18 28.60
CA TYR A 321 -28.40 -10.33 29.49
C TYR A 321 -29.77 -11.00 29.32
N ASP A 322 -30.83 -10.23 29.16
CA ASP A 322 -32.19 -10.77 28.93
C ASP A 322 -32.39 -11.35 27.52
N ARG A 323 -31.34 -11.35 26.69
CA ARG A 323 -31.33 -11.83 25.30
C ARG A 323 -30.42 -13.04 25.08
N LEU A 324 -29.96 -13.68 26.16
CA LEU A 324 -29.16 -14.90 26.08
C LEU A 324 -29.95 -16.04 25.38
N PRO A 325 -29.28 -16.91 24.61
CA PRO A 325 -27.86 -16.88 24.28
C PRO A 325 -27.50 -15.80 23.26
N ILE A 326 -26.34 -15.16 23.43
CA ILE A 326 -25.86 -14.10 22.54
C ILE A 326 -24.84 -14.61 21.50
N LEU A 327 -24.70 -13.88 20.41
CA LEU A 327 -23.59 -14.03 19.46
C LEU A 327 -22.43 -13.13 19.92
N VAL A 328 -21.21 -13.66 19.94
CA VAL A 328 -20.01 -12.86 20.21
C VAL A 328 -19.21 -12.68 18.92
N LEU A 329 -18.86 -11.43 18.59
CA LEU A 329 -17.97 -11.09 17.49
C LEU A 329 -16.71 -10.44 18.07
N ASN A 330 -15.56 -11.10 17.91
CA ASN A 330 -14.28 -10.56 18.36
C ASN A 330 -13.58 -9.90 17.15
N ASP A 331 -13.38 -8.58 17.21
CA ASP A 331 -12.43 -7.91 16.30
C ASP A 331 -11.03 -8.19 16.82
N GLU A 332 -10.10 -8.50 15.91
CA GLU A 332 -8.72 -8.83 16.27
C GLU A 332 -8.65 -10.00 17.27
N GLY A 333 -9.47 -11.03 17.02
CA GLY A 333 -9.59 -12.21 17.89
C GLY A 333 -8.28 -12.98 18.15
N HIS A 334 -7.17 -12.57 17.52
CA HIS A 334 -5.81 -13.04 17.84
C HIS A 334 -5.29 -12.57 19.21
N HIS A 335 -5.96 -11.61 19.87
CA HIS A 335 -5.74 -11.28 21.28
C HIS A 335 -6.53 -12.20 22.23
N CYS A 336 -7.49 -12.97 21.71
CA CYS A 336 -8.38 -13.82 22.49
C CYS A 336 -7.91 -15.29 22.43
N TRP A 337 -6.84 -15.64 23.15
CA TRP A 337 -6.27 -17.00 23.22
C TRP A 337 -5.84 -17.42 24.64
N ARG A 338 -5.75 -18.74 24.87
CA ARG A 338 -5.36 -19.31 26.17
C ARG A 338 -3.85 -19.60 26.22
N PRO A 339 -3.11 -19.09 27.22
CA PRO A 339 -1.70 -19.39 27.38
C PRO A 339 -1.45 -20.82 27.83
N ALA A 340 -0.41 -21.42 27.27
CA ALA A 340 0.14 -22.71 27.69
C ALA A 340 1.43 -22.51 28.53
N PRO A 341 1.82 -23.50 29.36
CA PRO A 341 3.09 -23.43 30.09
C PRO A 341 4.27 -23.48 29.11
N ALA A 342 5.13 -22.46 29.10
CA ALA A 342 6.38 -22.44 28.32
C ALA A 342 7.60 -22.22 29.20
N ASN A 343 8.73 -22.85 28.82
CA ASN A 343 10.05 -22.71 29.42
C ASN A 343 11.01 -21.90 28.52
N GLU A 344 10.53 -20.82 27.89
CA GLU A 344 11.36 -19.99 27.00
C GLU A 344 12.10 -18.88 27.78
N GLU A 345 13.38 -18.65 27.45
CA GLU A 345 14.15 -17.53 27.99
C GLU A 345 13.80 -16.22 27.25
N LEU A 346 13.07 -15.33 27.92
CA LEU A 346 12.71 -14.00 27.41
C LEU A 346 13.61 -12.92 28.02
N THR A 347 13.91 -11.87 27.25
CA THR A 347 14.56 -10.67 27.80
C THR A 347 13.60 -9.91 28.74
N GLY A 348 14.13 -9.03 29.60
CA GLY A 348 13.30 -8.30 30.58
C GLY A 348 12.21 -7.41 29.94
N GLU A 349 12.48 -6.84 28.77
CA GLU A 349 11.49 -6.04 28.02
C GLU A 349 10.44 -6.93 27.34
N GLU A 350 10.85 -8.02 26.69
CA GLU A 350 9.94 -8.99 26.07
C GLU A 350 9.03 -9.63 27.11
N LYS A 351 9.58 -9.95 28.30
CA LYS A 351 8.81 -10.52 29.40
C LYS A 351 7.71 -9.58 29.86
N LYS A 352 8.00 -8.28 30.00
CA LYS A 352 7.01 -7.29 30.42
C LYS A 352 5.91 -7.08 29.37
N ALA A 353 6.28 -6.95 28.10
CA ALA A 353 5.30 -6.81 27.01
C ALA A 353 4.40 -8.06 26.91
N LEU A 354 4.98 -9.25 27.05
CA LEU A 354 4.23 -10.50 27.09
C LEU A 354 3.33 -10.60 28.32
N GLU A 355 3.79 -10.17 29.50
CA GLU A 355 2.96 -10.14 30.72
C GLU A 355 1.70 -9.28 30.52
N GLU A 356 1.84 -8.13 29.84
CA GLU A 356 0.72 -7.26 29.48
C GLU A 356 -0.23 -7.93 28.45
N GLU A 357 0.29 -8.52 27.37
CA GLU A 357 -0.52 -9.23 26.36
C GLU A 357 -1.22 -10.48 26.92
N VAL A 358 -0.52 -11.26 27.75
CA VAL A 358 -1.08 -12.43 28.43
C VAL A 358 -2.18 -12.00 29.41
N LEU A 359 -2.01 -10.85 30.09
CA LEU A 359 -3.05 -10.31 30.96
C LEU A 359 -4.29 -9.92 30.15
N GLU A 360 -4.13 -9.17 29.06
CA GLU A 360 -5.21 -8.83 28.14
C GLU A 360 -5.95 -10.08 27.66
N ALA A 361 -5.23 -11.06 27.11
CA ALA A 361 -5.80 -12.29 26.60
C ALA A 361 -6.56 -13.07 27.67
N ARG A 362 -6.01 -13.14 28.88
CA ARG A 362 -6.65 -13.79 30.04
C ARG A 362 -7.93 -13.09 30.45
N VAL A 363 -7.92 -11.76 30.62
CA VAL A 363 -9.11 -11.00 31.03
C VAL A 363 -10.21 -11.10 29.98
N TRP A 364 -9.85 -11.03 28.70
CA TRP A 364 -10.80 -11.17 27.60
C TRP A 364 -11.47 -12.55 27.65
N LEU A 365 -10.69 -13.64 27.65
CA LEU A 365 -11.23 -15.00 27.66
C LEU A 365 -11.97 -15.35 28.94
N ASP A 366 -11.46 -14.96 30.11
CA ASP A 366 -12.14 -15.17 31.39
C ASP A 366 -13.52 -14.51 31.39
N GLY A 367 -13.62 -13.29 30.86
CA GLY A 367 -14.90 -12.62 30.67
C GLY A 367 -15.85 -13.43 29.78
N LEU A 368 -15.36 -13.96 28.66
CA LEU A 368 -16.19 -14.80 27.78
C LEU A 368 -16.58 -16.13 28.42
N ASP A 369 -15.69 -16.78 29.17
CA ASP A 369 -15.98 -18.02 29.92
C ASP A 369 -17.06 -17.78 30.96
N ARG A 370 -16.99 -16.67 31.71
CA ARG A 370 -18.00 -16.28 32.71
C ARG A 370 -19.35 -15.98 32.06
N ILE A 371 -19.37 -15.31 30.90
CA ILE A 371 -20.62 -15.09 30.15
C ILE A 371 -21.18 -16.41 29.61
N ASN A 372 -20.34 -17.30 29.08
CA ASN A 372 -20.78 -18.60 28.58
C ASN A 372 -21.40 -19.46 29.68
N ASN A 373 -20.87 -19.36 30.90
CA ASN A 373 -21.24 -20.15 32.07
C ASN A 373 -22.14 -19.39 33.06
N CYS A 374 -22.84 -18.35 32.62
CA CYS A 374 -23.71 -17.54 33.50
C CYS A 374 -25.12 -18.12 33.72
N THR A 375 -25.48 -19.20 33.03
CA THR A 375 -26.80 -19.83 33.08
C THR A 375 -26.83 -20.97 34.11
N ALA A 376 -28.04 -21.45 34.46
CA ALA A 376 -28.22 -22.52 35.44
C ALA A 376 -27.65 -23.88 34.96
N ASP A 377 -27.71 -24.16 33.66
CA ASP A 377 -27.08 -25.32 33.02
C ASP A 377 -26.34 -24.88 31.75
N PRO A 378 -25.07 -24.43 31.87
CA PRO A 378 -24.28 -23.98 30.73
C PRO A 378 -24.03 -25.04 29.67
N SER A 379 -24.09 -26.32 30.04
CA SER A 379 -23.82 -27.42 29.11
C SER A 379 -24.96 -27.63 28.11
N ALA A 380 -26.21 -27.43 28.56
CA ALA A 380 -27.41 -27.50 27.72
C ALA A 380 -27.83 -26.14 27.15
N GLN A 381 -27.65 -25.07 27.94
CA GLN A 381 -28.06 -23.70 27.61
C GLN A 381 -26.93 -22.72 27.91
N PRO A 382 -25.85 -22.70 27.11
CA PRO A 382 -24.75 -21.75 27.31
C PRO A 382 -25.24 -20.31 27.12
N GLY A 383 -24.63 -19.36 27.83
CA GLY A 383 -24.90 -17.93 27.63
C GLY A 383 -24.42 -17.40 26.26
N ILE A 384 -23.43 -18.06 25.65
CA ILE A 384 -22.94 -17.72 24.31
C ILE A 384 -23.37 -18.79 23.32
N SER A 385 -24.03 -18.39 22.24
CA SER A 385 -24.41 -19.28 21.15
C SER A 385 -23.16 -19.81 20.42
N PHE A 386 -22.30 -18.88 19.98
CA PHE A 386 -20.95 -19.12 19.47
C PHE A 386 -20.20 -17.79 19.35
N CYS A 387 -18.87 -17.88 19.29
CA CYS A 387 -17.98 -16.77 19.02
C CYS A 387 -17.52 -16.82 17.56
N VAL A 388 -17.45 -15.66 16.91
CA VAL A 388 -16.76 -15.49 15.62
C VAL A 388 -15.55 -14.60 15.82
N ASP A 389 -14.37 -15.15 15.58
CA ASP A 389 -13.11 -14.42 15.65
C ASP A 389 -12.73 -13.92 14.26
N LEU A 390 -12.65 -12.60 14.08
CA LEU A 390 -12.23 -11.98 12.83
C LEU A 390 -10.85 -11.36 13.00
N SER A 391 -9.85 -11.91 12.32
CA SER A 391 -8.47 -11.45 12.44
C SER A 391 -7.71 -11.65 11.14
N ALA A 392 -6.72 -10.79 10.85
CA ALA A 392 -5.76 -11.06 9.78
C ALA A 392 -4.75 -12.15 10.21
N THR A 393 -4.52 -12.25 11.50
CA THR A 393 -3.44 -13.02 12.12
C THR A 393 -3.94 -13.93 13.24
N PRO A 394 -4.89 -14.85 12.99
CA PRO A 394 -5.41 -15.76 14.03
C PRO A 394 -4.40 -16.86 14.36
N PHE A 395 -3.28 -16.50 14.97
CA PHE A 395 -2.21 -17.39 15.39
C PHE A 395 -1.67 -17.02 16.76
N TYR A 396 -0.93 -17.94 17.37
CA TYR A 396 -0.31 -17.74 18.66
C TYR A 396 0.95 -16.88 18.58
N LEU A 397 1.09 -15.92 19.50
CA LEU A 397 2.25 -15.04 19.60
C LEU A 397 3.41 -15.73 20.35
N LYS A 398 4.63 -15.18 20.21
CA LYS A 398 5.81 -15.64 20.94
C LYS A 398 5.54 -15.56 22.45
N GLY A 399 5.97 -16.57 23.21
CA GLY A 399 5.73 -16.62 24.67
C GLY A 399 4.30 -16.98 25.09
N SER A 400 3.42 -17.29 24.14
CA SER A 400 2.07 -17.80 24.43
C SER A 400 2.04 -19.20 25.05
N GLY A 401 3.17 -19.91 25.05
CA GLY A 401 3.25 -21.33 25.36
C GLY A 401 2.94 -22.26 24.19
N HIS A 402 2.51 -21.70 23.06
CA HIS A 402 2.34 -22.42 21.80
C HIS A 402 3.46 -21.98 20.83
N PRO A 403 3.81 -22.81 19.83
CA PRO A 403 4.78 -22.41 18.81
C PRO A 403 4.39 -21.10 18.13
N GLU A 404 5.33 -20.16 18.09
CA GLU A 404 5.12 -18.82 17.51
C GLU A 404 4.62 -18.91 16.05
N GLY A 405 3.55 -18.19 15.75
CA GLY A 405 2.96 -18.13 14.41
C GLY A 405 2.06 -19.31 14.05
N ARG A 406 1.87 -20.28 14.95
CA ARG A 406 0.95 -21.41 14.70
C ARG A 406 -0.50 -20.92 14.65
N PRO A 407 -1.29 -21.26 13.62
CA PRO A 407 -2.68 -20.81 13.48
C PRO A 407 -3.59 -21.39 14.57
N PHE A 408 -4.68 -20.69 14.89
CA PHE A 408 -5.72 -21.21 15.80
C PHE A 408 -6.43 -22.44 15.22
N PRO A 409 -6.84 -23.40 16.07
CA PRO A 409 -7.42 -24.65 15.59
C PRO A 409 -8.85 -24.49 15.06
N TRP A 410 -9.52 -23.37 15.37
CA TRP A 410 -10.90 -23.10 14.98
C TRP A 410 -11.06 -22.22 13.73
N ILE A 411 -10.02 -22.07 12.91
CA ILE A 411 -10.13 -21.38 11.62
C ILE A 411 -11.02 -22.19 10.67
N VAL A 412 -12.10 -21.55 10.21
CA VAL A 412 -13.09 -22.14 9.29
C VAL A 412 -13.08 -21.46 7.92
N SER A 413 -12.58 -20.24 7.83
CA SER A 413 -12.43 -19.48 6.58
C SER A 413 -11.06 -18.82 6.55
N ASP A 414 -10.42 -18.81 5.37
CA ASP A 414 -9.12 -18.19 5.14
C ASP A 414 -9.15 -17.34 3.86
N PHE A 415 -8.67 -16.11 4.00
CA PHE A 415 -8.35 -15.23 2.89
C PHE A 415 -7.18 -14.33 3.31
N GLY A 416 -5.95 -14.76 2.99
CA GLY A 416 -4.72 -14.12 3.46
C GLY A 416 -4.36 -12.85 2.70
N LEU A 417 -3.31 -12.15 3.13
CA LEU A 417 -2.86 -10.93 2.46
C LEU A 417 -2.46 -11.21 1.01
N VAL A 418 -1.81 -12.35 0.75
CA VAL A 418 -1.39 -12.73 -0.60
C VAL A 418 -2.60 -12.88 -1.52
N ASP A 419 -3.66 -13.57 -1.08
CA ASP A 419 -4.91 -13.68 -1.85
C ASP A 419 -5.55 -12.30 -2.08
N ALA A 420 -5.47 -11.40 -1.10
CA ALA A 420 -5.98 -10.03 -1.23
C ALA A 420 -5.16 -9.18 -2.21
N ILE A 421 -3.84 -9.35 -2.26
CA ILE A 421 -2.96 -8.70 -3.25
C ILE A 421 -3.26 -9.27 -4.63
N GLU A 422 -3.32 -10.59 -4.77
CA GLU A 422 -3.58 -11.29 -6.03
C GLU A 422 -5.01 -11.05 -6.55
N SER A 423 -5.95 -10.71 -5.68
CA SER A 423 -7.31 -10.28 -6.04
C SER A 423 -7.45 -8.76 -6.20
N GLY A 424 -6.37 -8.01 -5.97
CA GLY A 424 -6.32 -6.56 -6.07
C GLY A 424 -7.11 -5.80 -5.00
N ILE A 425 -7.62 -6.48 -3.96
CA ILE A 425 -8.38 -5.88 -2.84
C ILE A 425 -7.52 -4.91 -2.04
N VAL A 426 -6.22 -5.21 -1.92
CA VAL A 426 -5.26 -4.36 -1.22
C VAL A 426 -4.16 -3.88 -2.18
N LYS A 427 -3.52 -2.77 -1.84
CA LYS A 427 -2.36 -2.22 -2.55
C LYS A 427 -1.21 -3.22 -2.48
N ILE A 428 -0.33 -3.17 -3.48
CA ILE A 428 0.91 -3.95 -3.49
C ILE A 428 1.96 -3.14 -2.73
N PRO A 429 2.53 -3.64 -1.62
CA PRO A 429 3.64 -2.96 -0.96
C PRO A 429 4.84 -2.87 -1.90
N ARG A 430 5.34 -1.65 -2.12
CA ARG A 430 6.57 -1.41 -2.89
C ARG A 430 7.76 -1.58 -1.95
N LEU A 431 8.62 -2.54 -2.23
CA LEU A 431 9.92 -2.67 -1.59
C LEU A 431 10.95 -1.84 -2.37
N PRO A 432 11.95 -1.22 -1.73
CA PRO A 432 13.02 -0.52 -2.43
C PRO A 432 13.81 -1.53 -3.27
N VAL A 433 13.65 -1.45 -4.59
CA VAL A 433 14.22 -2.39 -5.59
C VAL A 433 15.53 -1.89 -6.20
N LEU A 434 16.01 -0.71 -5.80
CA LEU A 434 17.22 -0.11 -6.35
C LEU A 434 18.11 0.42 -5.23
N ASP A 435 19.38 0.01 -5.24
CA ASP A 435 20.45 0.69 -4.54
C ASP A 435 21.55 1.12 -5.54
N THR A 436 22.40 2.06 -5.14
CA THR A 436 23.54 2.53 -5.94
C THR A 436 24.75 1.60 -5.86
N THR A 437 24.61 0.42 -5.25
CA THR A 437 25.75 -0.49 -4.97
C THR A 437 26.02 -1.46 -6.11
N GLY A 438 25.07 -1.63 -7.05
CA GLY A 438 25.22 -2.50 -8.22
C GLY A 438 25.25 -3.99 -7.89
N ARG A 439 24.75 -4.40 -6.70
CA ARG A 439 24.66 -5.81 -6.30
C ARG A 439 23.36 -6.47 -6.80
N PRO A 440 23.34 -7.80 -7.02
CA PRO A 440 22.13 -8.54 -7.42
C PRO A 440 21.02 -8.56 -6.35
N ASP A 441 21.40 -8.49 -5.07
CA ASP A 441 20.50 -8.41 -3.92
C ASP A 441 20.39 -6.94 -3.47
N PRO A 442 19.22 -6.29 -3.50
CA PRO A 442 19.06 -4.93 -2.99
C PRO A 442 19.38 -4.87 -1.48
N LYS A 443 20.34 -4.03 -1.08
CA LYS A 443 20.75 -3.83 0.34
C LYS A 443 19.55 -3.64 1.28
N TYR A 444 18.49 -3.00 0.78
CA TYR A 444 17.30 -2.64 1.54
C TYR A 444 16.29 -3.78 1.73
N PHE A 445 16.35 -4.86 0.94
CA PHE A 445 15.50 -6.04 1.12
C PHE A 445 15.90 -6.85 2.36
N LYS A 446 17.19 -6.87 2.69
CA LYS A 446 17.77 -7.49 3.88
C LYS A 446 18.38 -6.44 4.81
N LEU A 447 17.80 -5.22 4.90
CA LEU A 447 18.38 -4.07 5.61
C LEU A 447 18.88 -4.43 7.03
N TRP A 448 18.08 -5.16 7.81
CA TRP A 448 18.47 -5.53 9.18
C TRP A 448 19.59 -6.57 9.26
N LYS A 449 19.63 -7.54 8.33
CA LYS A 449 20.73 -8.50 8.19
C LYS A 449 22.01 -7.75 7.78
N ALA A 450 21.90 -6.87 6.79
CA ALA A 450 23.01 -6.04 6.31
C ALA A 450 23.54 -5.07 7.37
N ILE A 451 22.68 -4.48 8.21
CA ILE A 451 23.11 -3.69 9.37
C ILE A 451 23.90 -4.58 10.31
N ASN A 452 23.33 -5.70 10.77
CA ASN A 452 23.94 -6.54 11.81
C ASN A 452 25.26 -7.21 11.38
N GLU A 453 25.42 -7.55 10.11
CA GLU A 453 26.63 -8.17 9.55
C GLU A 453 27.82 -7.21 9.44
N ASN A 454 27.56 -5.89 9.32
CA ASN A 454 28.59 -4.88 9.09
C ASN A 454 28.89 -4.01 10.32
N LEU A 455 28.34 -4.33 11.51
CA LEU A 455 28.56 -3.54 12.74
C LEU A 455 29.97 -3.69 13.27
N GLU A 456 30.66 -2.57 13.48
CA GLU A 456 31.91 -2.54 14.24
C GLU A 456 31.67 -2.78 15.76
N PRO A 457 32.67 -3.27 16.52
CA PRO A 457 32.52 -3.50 17.97
C PRO A 457 32.04 -2.28 18.77
N GLY A 458 32.40 -1.07 18.35
CA GLY A 458 31.98 0.19 18.98
C GLY A 458 30.57 0.67 18.57
N GLU A 459 29.95 0.04 17.59
CA GLU A 459 28.64 0.39 17.03
C GLU A 459 27.48 -0.41 17.64
N ARG A 460 27.79 -1.33 18.57
CA ARG A 460 26.81 -2.09 19.35
C ARG A 460 26.53 -1.42 20.69
N LEU A 461 25.31 -1.59 21.20
CA LEU A 461 24.96 -1.16 22.55
C LEU A 461 25.70 -2.02 23.60
N PRO A 462 26.21 -1.42 24.70
CA PRO A 462 26.90 -2.17 25.75
C PRO A 462 25.91 -3.08 26.50
N GLY A 463 26.16 -4.40 26.48
CA GLY A 463 25.34 -5.40 27.17
C GLY A 463 25.22 -6.74 26.42
N LYS A 464 24.46 -7.70 26.98
CA LYS A 464 24.26 -9.05 26.43
C LYS A 464 23.44 -9.10 25.12
N SER A 465 22.83 -7.99 24.69
CA SER A 465 21.87 -8.00 23.56
C SER A 465 22.50 -7.88 22.17
N GLY A 466 23.74 -7.39 22.07
CA GLY A 466 24.47 -7.26 20.79
C GLY A 466 23.78 -6.37 19.73
N ARG A 467 22.78 -5.55 20.10
CA ARG A 467 21.95 -4.75 19.19
C ARG A 467 22.70 -3.53 18.61
N PRO A 468 22.38 -3.08 17.37
CA PRO A 468 22.96 -1.87 16.79
C PRO A 468 22.54 -0.62 17.56
N LYS A 469 23.45 0.36 17.64
CA LYS A 469 23.11 1.71 18.15
C LYS A 469 22.07 2.38 17.22
N PRO A 470 21.04 3.05 17.76
CA PRO A 470 20.00 3.72 16.97
C PRO A 470 20.54 4.69 15.90
N GLU A 471 21.66 5.39 16.17
CA GLU A 471 22.31 6.30 15.22
C GLU A 471 22.85 5.57 13.99
N VAL A 472 23.36 4.35 14.18
CA VAL A 472 23.90 3.51 13.11
C VAL A 472 22.77 3.01 12.22
N VAL A 473 21.64 2.61 12.83
CA VAL A 473 20.43 2.23 12.09
C VAL A 473 19.95 3.39 11.20
N TYR A 474 19.93 4.62 11.73
CA TYR A 474 19.58 5.80 10.92
C TYR A 474 20.57 6.01 9.77
N ARG A 475 21.88 5.99 10.03
CA ARG A 475 22.93 6.17 9.00
C ARG A 475 22.77 5.18 7.84
N GLU A 476 22.54 3.91 8.15
CA GLU A 476 22.41 2.86 7.12
C GLU A 476 21.08 2.92 6.35
N ALA A 477 20.00 3.37 7.01
CA ALA A 477 18.67 3.45 6.42
C ALA A 477 18.35 4.80 5.77
N GLU A 478 19.19 5.83 5.96
CA GLU A 478 18.96 7.19 5.44
C GLU A 478 18.74 7.22 3.92
N GLY A 479 19.52 6.45 3.16
CA GLY A 479 19.36 6.36 1.70
C GLY A 479 17.98 5.80 1.28
N ALA A 480 17.50 4.76 1.97
CA ALA A 480 16.16 4.22 1.72
C ALA A 480 15.07 5.21 2.08
N LEU A 481 15.24 5.93 3.20
CA LEU A 481 14.30 6.94 3.62
C LEU A 481 14.23 8.11 2.62
N GLN A 482 15.36 8.59 2.11
CA GLN A 482 15.40 9.63 1.08
C GLN A 482 14.70 9.19 -0.21
N GLN A 483 14.93 7.94 -0.65
CA GLN A 483 14.30 7.40 -1.86
C GLN A 483 12.77 7.33 -1.72
N ILE A 484 12.28 6.73 -0.64
CA ILE A 484 10.84 6.62 -0.39
C ILE A 484 10.20 7.99 -0.17
N ALA A 485 10.86 8.90 0.56
CA ALA A 485 10.36 10.25 0.77
C ALA A 485 10.30 11.06 -0.54
N SER A 486 11.21 10.81 -1.48
CA SER A 486 11.20 11.45 -2.80
C SER A 486 10.00 11.00 -3.63
N GLN A 487 9.71 9.70 -3.64
CA GLN A 487 8.50 9.15 -4.29
C GLN A 487 7.21 9.66 -3.64
N TRP A 488 7.19 9.78 -2.31
CA TRP A 488 6.09 10.41 -1.60
C TRP A 488 5.91 11.88 -2.01
N LYS A 489 7.00 12.64 -2.16
CA LYS A 489 6.96 14.05 -2.57
C LYS A 489 6.37 14.20 -3.98
N GLU A 490 6.76 13.36 -4.93
CA GLU A 490 6.17 13.34 -6.26
C GLU A 490 4.65 13.14 -6.18
N ARG A 491 4.20 12.20 -5.33
CA ARG A 491 2.78 11.97 -5.11
C ARG A 491 2.07 13.16 -4.46
N TRP A 492 2.72 13.82 -3.51
CA TRP A 492 2.22 15.05 -2.88
C TRP A 492 2.02 16.16 -3.90
N GLU A 493 3.01 16.40 -4.77
CA GLU A 493 2.94 17.43 -5.81
C GLU A 493 1.85 17.13 -6.84
N GLN A 494 1.68 15.86 -7.22
CA GLN A 494 0.57 15.41 -8.07
C GLN A 494 -0.80 15.73 -7.45
N MET A 495 -0.97 15.48 -6.15
CA MET A 495 -2.24 15.71 -5.46
C MET A 495 -2.52 17.21 -5.25
N GLN A 496 -1.49 18.02 -4.98
CA GLN A 496 -1.64 19.47 -4.89
C GLN A 496 -1.97 20.11 -6.25
N ALA A 497 -1.55 19.49 -7.33
CA ALA A 497 -1.87 19.91 -8.69
C ALA A 497 -3.28 19.46 -9.16
N ALA A 498 -4.04 18.70 -8.35
CA ALA A 498 -5.36 18.19 -8.72
C ALA A 498 -6.42 19.32 -8.82
N THR A 499 -7.25 19.24 -9.86
CA THR A 499 -8.29 20.24 -10.19
C THR A 499 -9.34 20.37 -9.07
N PRO A 500 -9.94 21.55 -8.84
CA PRO A 500 -11.08 21.68 -7.92
C PRO A 500 -12.19 20.67 -8.29
N GLY A 501 -12.58 19.80 -7.34
CA GLY A 501 -13.55 18.71 -7.55
C GLY A 501 -12.96 17.30 -7.62
N GLN A 502 -11.63 17.15 -7.76
CA GLN A 502 -10.94 15.88 -7.49
C GLN A 502 -10.53 15.81 -6.01
N GLU A 503 -10.57 14.61 -5.41
CA GLU A 503 -10.21 14.39 -4.00
C GLU A 503 -8.76 14.77 -3.74
N ARG A 504 -8.53 15.82 -2.93
CA ARG A 504 -7.21 16.32 -2.51
C ARG A 504 -6.81 15.74 -1.17
N VAL A 505 -6.92 14.42 -1.00
CA VAL A 505 -6.51 13.79 0.27
C VAL A 505 -4.98 13.72 0.29
N PRO A 506 -4.28 14.38 1.23
CA PRO A 506 -2.82 14.43 1.20
C PRO A 506 -2.21 13.04 1.45
N PRO A 507 -1.14 12.65 0.75
CA PRO A 507 -0.52 11.35 0.94
C PRO A 507 0.20 11.27 2.29
N VAL A 508 0.26 10.08 2.88
CA VAL A 508 0.97 9.83 4.16
C VAL A 508 2.09 8.81 3.97
N LEU A 509 3.23 9.11 4.60
CA LEU A 509 4.40 8.24 4.75
C LEU A 509 4.42 7.64 6.17
N ILE A 510 4.66 6.33 6.28
CA ILE A 510 4.85 5.65 7.57
C ILE A 510 6.26 5.10 7.69
N LEU A 511 6.88 5.29 8.84
CA LEU A 511 8.09 4.59 9.27
C LEU A 511 7.73 3.66 10.43
N VAL A 512 8.11 2.39 10.31
CA VAL A 512 7.83 1.37 11.32
C VAL A 512 9.16 0.91 11.92
N CYS A 513 9.47 1.41 13.11
CA CYS A 513 10.73 1.17 13.80
C CYS A 513 10.62 -0.02 14.76
N ASP A 514 11.75 -0.70 14.98
CA ASP A 514 11.82 -1.86 15.89
C ASP A 514 11.54 -1.49 17.36
N ASN A 515 12.06 -0.35 17.82
CA ASN A 515 11.95 0.10 19.21
C ASN A 515 11.82 1.63 19.34
N THR A 516 11.56 2.10 20.57
CA THR A 516 11.38 3.51 20.92
C THR A 516 12.59 4.37 20.61
N ASP A 517 13.81 3.85 20.83
CA ASP A 517 15.04 4.62 20.67
C ASP A 517 15.34 4.90 19.19
N ILE A 518 15.14 3.90 18.33
CA ILE A 518 15.21 4.08 16.88
C ILE A 518 14.12 5.04 16.42
N ALA A 519 12.87 4.85 16.86
CA ALA A 519 11.77 5.74 16.50
C ALA A 519 12.04 7.20 16.92
N GLU A 520 12.65 7.43 18.08
CA GLU A 520 13.04 8.75 18.55
C GLU A 520 14.03 9.44 17.60
N ILE A 521 15.08 8.74 17.20
CA ILE A 521 16.08 9.31 16.29
C ILE A 521 15.46 9.67 14.95
N PHE A 522 14.67 8.76 14.36
CA PHE A 522 13.97 9.03 13.11
C PHE A 522 13.00 10.20 13.25
N TYR A 523 12.20 10.22 14.31
CA TYR A 523 11.29 11.33 14.60
C TYR A 523 12.03 12.65 14.68
N ARG A 524 13.06 12.76 15.51
CA ARG A 524 13.87 13.98 15.68
C ARG A 524 14.50 14.43 14.37
N LYS A 525 15.08 13.50 13.60
CA LYS A 525 15.74 13.80 12.32
C LYS A 525 14.75 14.24 11.24
N ILE A 526 13.51 13.77 11.24
CA ILE A 526 12.49 14.13 10.23
C ILE A 526 11.71 15.39 10.65
N SER A 527 11.23 15.41 11.90
CA SER A 527 10.43 16.52 12.45
C SER A 527 11.27 17.78 12.72
N GLY A 528 12.56 17.63 12.99
CA GLY A 528 13.41 18.73 13.47
C GLY A 528 13.15 19.12 14.93
N GLU A 529 12.33 18.36 15.66
CA GLU A 529 11.94 18.67 17.04
C GLU A 529 12.99 18.17 18.05
N THR A 530 13.52 19.07 18.88
CA THR A 530 14.49 18.75 19.94
C THR A 530 14.07 19.34 21.28
N GLU A 531 14.18 18.56 22.35
CA GLU A 531 14.06 19.08 23.71
C GLU A 531 15.40 19.67 24.15
N VAL A 532 15.38 20.94 24.58
CA VAL A 532 16.56 21.63 25.13
C VAL A 532 16.28 21.96 26.60
N GLU A 533 17.21 21.61 27.48
CA GLU A 533 17.16 22.04 28.87
C GLU A 533 17.46 23.55 28.94
N THR A 534 16.48 24.34 29.38
CA THR A 534 16.72 25.75 29.68
C THR A 534 17.30 25.87 31.09
N VAL A 535 18.55 26.32 31.18
CA VAL A 535 19.14 26.83 32.42
C VAL A 535 18.62 28.25 32.62
N THR A 536 18.05 28.55 33.78
CA THR A 536 17.57 29.90 34.09
C THR A 536 18.74 30.85 34.39
N GLU A 537 18.61 32.15 34.09
CA GLU A 537 19.64 33.15 34.46
C GLU A 537 19.96 33.13 35.96
N ALA A 538 19.00 32.75 36.81
CA ALA A 538 19.19 32.55 38.24
C ALA A 538 20.14 31.38 38.57
N GLU A 539 20.06 30.26 37.84
CA GLU A 539 20.96 29.10 38.00
C GLU A 539 22.38 29.39 37.45
N VAL A 540 22.51 30.26 36.45
CA VAL A 540 23.82 30.72 35.95
C VAL A 540 24.46 31.73 36.92
N ALA A 541 23.65 32.60 37.54
CA ALA A 541 24.12 33.55 38.55
C ALA A 541 24.54 32.86 39.86
N GLU A 542 23.87 31.76 40.26
CA GLU A 542 24.27 30.96 41.43
C GLU A 542 25.65 30.31 41.24
N VAL A 543 25.98 29.84 40.03
CA VAL A 543 27.28 29.17 39.75
C VAL A 543 28.42 30.18 39.58
N LEU A 544 28.13 31.40 39.13
CA LEU A 544 29.13 32.46 38.94
C LEU A 544 29.31 33.36 40.19
N GLY A 545 28.44 33.24 41.20
CA GLY A 545 28.49 34.03 42.44
C GLY A 545 29.40 33.48 43.54
N ASP A 546 29.99 32.29 43.36
CA ASP A 546 30.73 31.56 44.40
C ASP A 546 32.28 31.72 44.32
N GLU A 547 32.81 32.68 43.55
CA GLU A 547 34.28 32.90 43.44
C GLU A 547 34.86 34.07 44.24
N GLU A 548 34.06 34.81 45.03
CA GLU A 548 34.58 35.83 45.95
C GLU A 548 34.03 35.66 47.37
N ASP A 549 34.72 34.85 48.18
CA ASP A 549 35.15 35.28 49.52
C ASP A 549 36.00 34.19 50.21
N GLY A 550 37.30 34.46 50.30
CA GLY A 550 38.21 33.69 51.13
C GLY A 550 38.10 34.09 52.60
N ASN A 551 38.12 33.07 53.48
CA ASN A 551 38.99 32.93 54.66
C ASN A 551 38.26 32.34 55.90
N GLY A 552 38.74 31.19 56.38
CA GLY A 552 38.89 30.93 57.82
C GLY A 552 37.97 29.93 58.54
N LYS A 553 38.56 28.76 58.84
CA LYS A 553 38.44 27.89 60.04
C LYS A 553 37.53 26.65 60.04
N GLU A 554 38.20 25.58 60.49
CA GLU A 554 37.82 24.21 60.81
C GLU A 554 36.60 24.06 61.73
N SER A 555 35.72 23.09 61.45
CA SER A 555 35.69 21.78 62.15
C SER A 555 34.28 21.15 62.08
N GLY A 556 34.23 19.82 61.88
CA GLY A 556 33.11 18.99 62.34
C GLY A 556 32.03 18.59 61.33
N ASN A 557 32.19 17.38 60.77
CA ASN A 557 31.16 16.40 60.36
C ASN A 557 29.74 16.94 60.06
N GLY A 558 29.51 17.34 58.80
CA GLY A 558 28.19 17.63 58.24
C GLY A 558 27.85 16.66 57.12
N THR A 559 26.79 15.88 57.31
CA THR A 559 26.13 15.09 56.26
C THR A 559 25.78 16.00 55.08
N SER A 560 26.27 15.66 53.88
CA SER A 560 25.94 16.38 52.66
C SER A 560 24.44 16.26 52.40
N LYS A 561 23.69 17.32 52.71
CA LYS A 561 22.33 17.51 52.21
C LYS A 561 22.44 17.60 50.69
N ARG A 562 22.16 16.50 49.99
CA ARG A 562 21.86 16.50 48.56
C ARG A 562 20.76 17.54 48.32
N ALA A 563 21.14 18.67 47.71
CA ALA A 563 20.18 19.63 47.18
C ALA A 563 19.19 18.87 46.29
N LYS A 564 17.89 19.03 46.55
CA LYS A 564 16.84 18.52 45.67
C LYS A 564 17.04 19.18 44.31
N SER A 565 17.52 18.41 43.33
CA SER A 565 17.44 18.77 41.92
C SER A 565 15.99 19.13 41.62
N GLY A 566 15.71 20.43 41.48
CA GLY A 566 14.48 20.90 40.90
C GLY A 566 14.36 20.28 39.51
N LYS A 567 13.18 19.79 39.16
CA LYS A 567 12.86 19.30 37.81
C LYS A 567 13.21 20.41 36.81
N ARG A 568 14.33 20.24 36.09
CA ARG A 568 14.75 21.15 35.01
C ARG A 568 13.60 21.27 34.01
N LYS A 569 13.22 22.49 33.67
CA LYS A 569 12.17 22.72 32.67
C LYS A 569 12.79 22.50 31.29
N THR A 570 12.32 21.49 30.57
CA THR A 570 12.64 21.26 29.17
C THR A 570 11.75 22.14 28.28
N ARG A 571 12.33 22.77 27.26
CA ARG A 571 11.60 23.53 26.24
C ARG A 571 11.77 22.84 24.89
N LEU A 572 10.66 22.64 24.18
CA LEU A 572 10.64 22.15 22.80
C LEU A 572 11.18 23.22 21.85
N VAL A 573 12.15 22.85 21.04
CA VAL A 573 12.76 23.65 19.98
C VAL A 573 12.45 23.00 18.63
N TYR A 574 12.00 23.81 17.68
CA TYR A 574 11.65 23.37 16.33
C TYR A 574 12.75 23.80 15.35
N GLY A 575 13.48 22.82 14.81
CA GLY A 575 14.52 22.99 13.80
C GLY A 575 14.10 22.48 12.42
N LYS A 576 15.05 22.47 11.48
CA LYS A 576 14.86 21.86 10.15
C LYS A 576 15.24 20.38 10.20
N GLY A 577 14.34 19.52 9.79
CA GLY A 577 14.59 18.10 9.58
C GLY A 577 15.56 17.84 8.42
N ALA A 578 16.17 16.67 8.42
CA ALA A 578 17.17 16.24 7.45
C ALA A 578 16.58 15.95 6.06
N ILE A 579 15.29 15.64 5.96
CA ILE A 579 14.63 15.20 4.74
C ILE A 579 13.41 16.08 4.48
N PHE A 580 13.43 16.80 3.35
CA PHE A 580 12.39 17.73 2.90
C PHE A 580 11.76 18.56 4.04
N PRO A 581 12.52 19.46 4.69
CA PRO A 581 12.07 20.17 5.90
C PRO A 581 10.76 20.95 5.72
N ASP A 582 10.54 21.53 4.55
CA ASP A 582 9.29 22.24 4.24
C ASP A 582 8.06 21.32 4.18
N LEU A 583 8.28 20.01 4.02
CA LEU A 583 7.23 19.00 3.91
C LEU A 583 7.03 18.23 5.21
N PHE A 584 8.09 17.93 5.96
CA PHE A 584 7.99 17.03 7.13
C PHE A 584 8.30 17.67 8.48
N SER A 585 8.99 18.82 8.55
CA SER A 585 9.35 19.40 9.84
C SER A 585 8.14 19.98 10.57
N ASN A 586 8.15 19.87 11.90
CA ASN A 586 7.12 20.41 12.78
C ASN A 586 7.37 21.91 13.03
N THR A 587 6.30 22.67 13.21
CA THR A 587 6.34 24.05 13.71
C THR A 587 5.46 24.16 14.96
N PRO A 588 5.57 25.25 15.75
CA PRO A 588 4.70 25.44 16.92
C PRO A 588 3.20 25.37 16.59
N GLU A 589 2.82 25.73 15.36
CA GLU A 589 1.44 25.79 14.89
C GLU A 589 1.00 24.52 14.14
N MET A 590 1.94 23.71 13.62
CA MET A 590 1.62 22.62 12.71
C MET A 590 2.51 21.39 12.94
N LYS A 591 1.90 20.29 13.40
CA LYS A 591 2.54 18.98 13.52
C LYS A 591 2.37 18.18 12.24
N ARG A 592 3.43 18.08 11.43
CA ARG A 592 3.46 17.35 10.16
C ARG A 592 4.01 15.94 10.31
N THR A 593 4.91 15.76 11.26
CA THR A 593 5.46 14.47 11.66
C THR A 593 5.03 14.17 13.09
N ILE A 594 4.46 12.99 13.31
CA ILE A 594 4.10 12.51 14.66
C ILE A 594 4.88 11.25 14.99
N ARG A 595 5.26 11.11 16.26
CA ARG A 595 5.76 9.85 16.82
C ARG A 595 4.65 9.18 17.60
N ILE A 596 4.41 7.92 17.31
CA ILE A 596 3.49 7.07 18.05
C ILE A 596 4.32 6.13 18.91
N ASP A 597 4.24 6.34 20.24
CA ASP A 597 4.80 5.43 21.23
C ASP A 597 3.65 4.60 21.82
N THR A 598 3.73 3.28 21.68
CA THR A 598 2.75 2.32 22.18
C THR A 598 2.44 2.53 23.66
N LYS A 599 3.44 2.95 24.46
CA LYS A 599 3.27 3.20 25.90
C LYS A 599 2.38 4.41 26.21
N LEU A 600 2.45 5.46 25.40
CA LEU A 600 1.63 6.66 25.60
C LEU A 600 0.16 6.41 25.22
N LEU A 601 -0.09 5.61 24.18
CA LEU A 601 -1.44 5.17 23.81
C LEU A 601 -2.03 4.22 24.86
N ALA A 602 -1.24 3.26 25.37
CA ALA A 602 -1.69 2.37 26.44
C ALA A 602 -2.03 3.14 27.73
N GLU A 603 -1.28 4.20 28.07
CA GLU A 603 -1.62 5.10 29.19
C GLU A 603 -2.94 5.87 28.95
N ALA A 604 -3.31 6.18 27.70
CA ALA A 604 -4.62 6.74 27.33
C ALA A 604 -5.76 5.73 27.49
N GLU A 605 -5.48 4.47 27.16
CA GLU A 605 -6.45 3.37 27.16
C GLU A 605 -6.80 2.88 28.58
N SER A 606 -6.00 3.23 29.59
CA SER A 606 -6.32 3.00 31.00
C SER A 606 -7.34 4.03 31.52
N ASP A 607 -8.50 3.57 32.00
CA ASP A 607 -9.58 4.38 32.60
C ASP A 607 -9.21 5.01 33.98
N ASP A 608 -7.99 5.55 34.16
CA ASP A 608 -7.54 6.17 35.42
C ASP A 608 -7.62 7.72 35.37
N PRO A 609 -8.68 8.35 35.94
CA PRO A 609 -9.02 9.76 35.74
C PRO A 609 -8.07 10.79 36.42
N LYS A 610 -6.94 10.36 37.00
CA LYS A 610 -6.08 11.23 37.84
C LYS A 610 -4.78 11.71 37.18
N LYS A 611 -4.51 11.44 35.90
CA LYS A 611 -3.22 11.77 35.26
C LYS A 611 -3.36 12.82 34.15
N LYS A 612 -2.61 13.93 34.25
CA LYS A 612 -2.36 14.90 33.14
C LYS A 612 -1.82 14.25 31.84
N LYS A 613 -1.36 12.99 31.91
CA LYS A 613 -0.93 12.20 30.77
C LYS A 613 -2.10 11.71 29.91
N GLN A 614 -3.31 11.59 30.47
CA GLN A 614 -4.49 11.08 29.77
C GLN A 614 -5.00 12.08 28.71
N ASP A 615 -5.07 13.38 29.03
CA ASP A 615 -5.50 14.41 28.09
C ASP A 615 -4.58 14.49 26.85
N ALA A 616 -3.25 14.45 27.07
CA ALA A 616 -2.26 14.47 25.99
C ALA A 616 -2.33 13.20 25.12
N ALA A 617 -2.67 12.06 25.74
CA ALA A 617 -2.78 10.80 25.04
C ALA A 617 -4.11 10.68 24.25
N GLU A 618 -5.20 11.26 24.77
CA GLU A 618 -6.47 11.40 24.05
C GLU A 618 -6.35 12.39 22.88
N GLU A 619 -5.64 13.51 23.04
CA GLU A 619 -5.32 14.43 21.93
C GLU A 619 -4.52 13.72 20.83
N LEU A 620 -3.50 12.95 21.21
CA LEU A 620 -2.71 12.14 20.27
C LEU A 620 -3.61 11.13 19.54
N ARG A 621 -4.53 10.47 20.25
CA ARG A 621 -5.48 9.52 19.69
C ARG A 621 -6.40 10.16 18.65
N GLN A 622 -6.92 11.36 18.92
CA GLN A 622 -7.76 12.09 17.97
C GLN A 622 -6.99 12.50 16.71
N VAL A 623 -5.75 12.97 16.86
CA VAL A 623 -4.86 13.28 15.72
C VAL A 623 -4.62 12.03 14.88
N VAL A 624 -4.28 10.91 15.52
CA VAL A 624 -4.04 9.62 14.85
C VAL A 624 -5.30 9.13 14.12
N ALA A 625 -6.47 9.14 14.76
CA ALA A 625 -7.75 8.69 14.16
C ALA A 625 -8.23 9.55 12.98
N THR A 626 -7.67 10.75 12.82
CA THR A 626 -8.08 11.74 11.82
C THR A 626 -7.00 12.14 10.83
N VAL A 627 -5.90 11.38 10.77
CA VAL A 627 -4.79 11.61 9.82
C VAL A 627 -5.33 11.79 8.39
N GLY A 628 -5.05 12.95 7.80
CA GLY A 628 -5.43 13.32 6.43
C GLY A 628 -6.92 13.63 6.19
N LYS A 629 -7.75 13.68 7.24
CA LYS A 629 -9.15 14.10 7.11
C LYS A 629 -9.25 15.64 7.14
N PRO A 630 -9.85 16.28 6.12
CA PRO A 630 -10.01 17.74 6.10
C PRO A 630 -10.82 18.25 7.31
N GLY A 631 -10.37 19.35 7.93
CA GLY A 631 -11.04 20.01 9.05
C GLY A 631 -10.90 19.28 10.40
N GLN A 632 -10.04 18.26 10.50
CA GLN A 632 -9.83 17.48 11.71
C GLN A 632 -8.38 17.63 12.24
N PRO A 633 -8.10 17.32 13.52
CA PRO A 633 -6.77 17.52 14.11
C PRO A 633 -5.62 16.85 13.34
N GLY A 634 -5.88 15.71 12.69
CA GLY A 634 -4.90 14.97 11.89
C GLY A 634 -4.71 15.44 10.45
N GLU A 635 -5.38 16.50 9.97
CA GLU A 635 -5.35 16.94 8.57
C GLU A 635 -3.93 17.16 8.04
N HIS A 636 -3.06 17.75 8.85
CA HIS A 636 -1.72 18.18 8.44
C HIS A 636 -0.64 17.11 8.58
N VAL A 637 -0.99 15.94 9.12
CA VAL A 637 -0.05 14.83 9.33
C VAL A 637 0.34 14.25 7.97
N ARG A 638 1.65 14.24 7.71
CA ARG A 638 2.29 13.77 6.45
C ARG A 638 3.21 12.59 6.69
N CYS A 639 3.80 12.50 7.88
CA CYS A 639 4.70 11.43 8.28
C CYS A 639 4.33 10.88 9.66
N VAL A 640 4.28 9.56 9.79
CA VAL A 640 4.03 8.86 11.05
C VAL A 640 5.22 7.96 11.35
N VAL A 641 5.88 8.19 12.48
CA VAL A 641 6.95 7.32 12.99
C VAL A 641 6.39 6.49 14.13
N SER A 642 6.25 5.17 13.94
CA SER A 642 5.67 4.27 14.93
C SER A 642 6.71 3.30 15.47
N VAL A 643 6.61 3.00 16.76
CA VAL A 643 7.33 1.89 17.40
C VAL A 643 6.49 0.63 17.24
N SER A 644 7.09 -0.44 16.71
CA SER A 644 6.41 -1.73 16.53
C SER A 644 5.08 -1.57 15.77
N MET A 645 4.11 -2.45 16.00
CA MET A 645 2.80 -2.35 15.36
C MET A 645 2.14 -1.01 15.72
N LEU A 646 1.63 -0.29 14.73
CA LEU A 646 0.61 0.73 14.99
C LEU A 646 -0.51 0.04 15.79
N THR A 647 -0.79 0.46 17.02
CA THR A 647 -1.90 -0.15 17.78
C THR A 647 -3.22 0.08 17.04
N GLU A 648 -4.18 -0.81 17.26
CA GLU A 648 -5.36 -0.89 16.41
C GLU A 648 -6.23 0.36 16.57
N GLY A 649 -6.78 0.86 15.46
CA GLY A 649 -7.58 2.10 15.48
C GLY A 649 -7.16 3.15 14.44
N TRP A 650 -5.97 3.00 13.86
CA TRP A 650 -5.54 3.85 12.75
C TRP A 650 -6.09 3.34 11.41
N ASP A 651 -6.93 4.14 10.74
CA ASP A 651 -7.55 3.85 9.43
C ASP A 651 -7.31 5.02 8.46
N ALA A 652 -6.23 4.92 7.68
CA ALA A 652 -5.79 5.96 6.76
C ALA A 652 -5.68 5.40 5.33
N ASN A 653 -6.69 5.67 4.49
CA ASN A 653 -6.70 5.22 3.08
C ASN A 653 -5.66 5.95 2.21
N ASN A 654 -5.17 7.11 2.68
CA ASN A 654 -4.22 7.99 2.03
C ASN A 654 -2.75 7.64 2.30
N VAL A 655 -2.47 6.53 2.99
CA VAL A 655 -1.11 5.99 3.07
C VAL A 655 -0.67 5.56 1.69
N THR A 656 0.45 6.10 1.25
CA THR A 656 1.00 5.80 -0.08
C THR A 656 2.34 5.07 0.03
N HIS A 657 3.08 5.29 1.12
CA HIS A 657 4.44 4.81 1.28
C HIS A 657 4.65 4.30 2.72
N ILE A 658 5.32 3.15 2.85
CA ILE A 658 5.64 2.52 4.13
C ILE A 658 7.11 2.08 4.08
N LEU A 659 7.89 2.49 5.09
CA LEU A 659 9.27 2.05 5.29
C LEU A 659 9.37 1.23 6.57
N GLY A 660 9.78 -0.03 6.43
CA GLY A 660 10.07 -0.91 7.57
C GLY A 660 11.51 -0.76 8.04
N ILE A 661 11.70 -0.41 9.31
CA ILE A 661 12.99 -0.22 9.98
C ILE A 661 13.08 -1.19 11.17
N ARG A 662 12.93 -2.48 10.85
CA ARG A 662 12.98 -3.59 11.80
C ARG A 662 13.33 -4.90 11.11
N ALA A 663 13.68 -5.92 11.90
CA ALA A 663 13.81 -7.29 11.41
C ALA A 663 12.42 -7.84 11.04
N PHE A 664 12.17 -8.10 9.76
CA PHE A 664 11.03 -8.89 9.32
C PHE A 664 11.38 -10.37 9.48
N GLY A 665 11.26 -10.88 10.72
CA GLY A 665 11.61 -12.25 11.04
C GLY A 665 10.66 -13.29 10.46
N SER A 666 9.46 -12.93 10.03
CA SER A 666 8.42 -13.83 9.50
C SER A 666 7.50 -13.10 8.53
N GLN A 667 6.86 -13.83 7.60
CA GLN A 667 5.78 -13.30 6.73
C GLN A 667 4.65 -12.63 7.53
N LEU A 668 4.45 -13.07 8.78
CA LEU A 668 3.42 -12.65 9.73
C LEU A 668 3.43 -11.13 10.01
N LEU A 669 4.63 -10.55 10.14
CA LEU A 669 4.80 -9.14 10.47
C LEU A 669 4.39 -8.22 9.32
N CYS A 670 4.52 -8.65 8.06
CA CYS A 670 4.09 -7.84 6.92
C CYS A 670 2.56 -7.67 6.85
N GLU A 671 1.78 -8.70 7.22
CA GLU A 671 0.31 -8.62 7.24
C GLU A 671 -0.21 -7.63 8.28
N GLN A 672 0.42 -7.59 9.46
CA GLN A 672 0.04 -6.69 10.56
C GLN A 672 0.57 -5.26 10.38
N VAL A 673 1.80 -5.11 9.89
CA VAL A 673 2.48 -3.82 9.78
C VAL A 673 2.04 -3.03 8.56
N VAL A 674 1.87 -3.70 7.42
CA VAL A 674 1.61 -3.03 6.13
C VAL A 674 0.11 -2.89 5.89
N GLY A 675 -0.69 -3.88 6.30
CA GLY A 675 -2.11 -4.03 5.95
C GLY A 675 -3.00 -2.78 6.14
N ARG A 676 -2.73 -1.95 7.14
CA ARG A 676 -3.53 -0.73 7.42
C ARG A 676 -3.34 0.37 6.38
N GLY A 677 -2.16 0.48 5.77
CA GLY A 677 -1.89 1.42 4.69
C GLY A 677 -2.19 0.89 3.28
N LEU A 678 -2.55 -0.41 3.17
CA LEU A 678 -2.78 -1.06 1.87
C LEU A 678 -4.22 -0.90 1.35
N ARG A 679 -5.10 -0.13 1.99
CA ARG A 679 -6.46 0.07 1.48
C ARG A 679 -6.47 0.89 0.21
N ARG A 680 -7.28 0.50 -0.78
CA ARG A 680 -7.45 1.27 -2.02
C ARG A 680 -8.52 2.35 -1.84
N MET A 681 -8.36 3.43 -2.59
CA MET A 681 -9.38 4.48 -2.73
C MET A 681 -10.47 4.07 -3.74
N ASP A 682 -10.12 3.23 -4.71
CA ASP A 682 -11.02 2.81 -5.79
C ASP A 682 -10.98 1.29 -6.02
N TYR A 683 -12.17 0.75 -6.26
CA TYR A 683 -12.48 -0.66 -6.46
C TYR A 683 -13.29 -0.91 -7.74
N VAL A 684 -13.32 0.04 -8.69
CA VAL A 684 -13.91 -0.20 -10.01
C VAL A 684 -12.97 -1.09 -10.83
N PRO A 685 -13.39 -2.33 -11.21
CA PRO A 685 -12.59 -3.18 -12.08
C PRO A 685 -12.47 -2.56 -13.47
N ASP A 686 -11.34 -2.83 -14.10
CA ASP A 686 -11.17 -2.57 -15.52
C ASP A 686 -12.23 -3.37 -16.29
N PRO A 687 -13.04 -2.73 -17.15
CA PRO A 687 -14.18 -3.38 -17.79
C PRO A 687 -13.80 -4.43 -18.83
N ASP A 688 -12.54 -4.44 -19.31
CA ASP A 688 -12.07 -5.40 -20.31
C ASP A 688 -11.50 -6.66 -19.64
N THR A 689 -10.84 -6.49 -18.50
CA THR A 689 -10.19 -7.60 -17.78
C THR A 689 -11.01 -8.15 -16.61
N GLY A 690 -11.95 -7.38 -16.07
CA GLY A 690 -12.67 -7.70 -14.83
C GLY A 690 -11.79 -7.66 -13.57
N LEU A 691 -10.55 -7.19 -13.70
CA LEU A 691 -9.54 -7.10 -12.64
C LEU A 691 -9.36 -5.66 -12.17
N LEU A 692 -8.94 -5.48 -10.92
CA LEU A 692 -8.52 -4.17 -10.43
C LEU A 692 -7.16 -3.79 -11.01
N THR A 693 -6.99 -2.50 -11.33
CA THR A 693 -5.70 -1.99 -11.79
C THR A 693 -4.65 -2.08 -10.67
N GLY A 694 -3.42 -2.51 -10.98
CA GLY A 694 -2.32 -2.38 -10.01
C GLY A 694 -2.10 -0.90 -9.69
N THR A 695 -2.16 -0.50 -8.42
CA THR A 695 -1.88 0.88 -8.01
C THR A 695 -0.39 1.14 -8.11
N GLY A 696 0.05 1.55 -9.30
CA GLY A 696 1.39 2.03 -9.55
C GLY A 696 1.71 1.96 -11.02
N SER A 697 1.27 2.94 -11.80
CA SER A 697 1.91 3.30 -13.08
C SER A 697 1.34 4.61 -13.64
N ASP A 698 2.23 5.42 -14.20
CA ASP A 698 1.96 6.50 -15.14
C ASP A 698 1.14 6.04 -16.36
N CYS A 699 0.32 6.94 -16.90
CA CYS A 699 -0.53 6.70 -18.08
C CYS A 699 -0.08 7.54 -19.28
N LEU A 700 -0.04 6.94 -20.47
CA LEU A 700 0.02 7.63 -21.78
C LEU A 700 -1.39 7.63 -22.41
N ILE A 701 -1.83 8.78 -22.92
CA ILE A 701 -3.16 8.98 -23.53
C ILE A 701 -2.99 9.28 -25.04
N VAL A 702 -3.71 8.58 -25.90
CA VAL A 702 -3.79 8.85 -27.36
C VAL A 702 -5.25 9.12 -27.74
N TRP A 703 -5.49 10.16 -28.55
CA TRP A 703 -6.84 10.63 -28.95
C TRP A 703 -7.16 10.26 -30.41
N SER A 704 -8.45 10.00 -30.72
CA SER A 704 -8.99 9.76 -32.07
C SER A 704 -10.16 10.72 -32.37
N PRO A 705 -10.43 11.11 -33.64
CA PRO A 705 -11.41 12.16 -33.98
C PRO A 705 -12.89 11.87 -33.71
N GLY A 706 -13.24 10.74 -33.06
CA GLY A 706 -14.63 10.33 -32.77
C GLY A 706 -15.02 10.28 -31.28
N GLY A 707 -14.13 10.72 -30.38
CA GLY A 707 -14.29 10.60 -28.92
C GLY A 707 -13.11 9.86 -28.27
N PRO A 708 -12.98 9.89 -26.92
CA PRO A 708 -11.85 9.28 -26.23
C PRO A 708 -11.90 7.75 -26.34
N SER A 709 -10.91 7.19 -27.04
CA SER A 709 -10.66 5.76 -27.12
C SER A 709 -9.37 5.44 -26.36
N PHE A 710 -9.47 4.73 -25.24
CA PHE A 710 -8.34 4.36 -24.40
C PHE A 710 -7.64 3.10 -24.94
N GLY A 711 -6.31 3.18 -25.08
CA GLY A 711 -5.44 2.04 -25.33
C GLY A 711 -4.20 2.19 -24.46
N GLN A 712 -3.85 1.15 -23.69
CA GLN A 712 -2.73 1.19 -22.75
C GLN A 712 -1.47 0.56 -23.37
N CYS A 713 -0.38 1.33 -23.42
CA CYS A 713 0.95 0.81 -23.72
C CYS A 713 1.80 0.93 -22.44
N ARG A 714 2.30 -0.18 -21.90
CA ARG A 714 3.11 -0.21 -20.66
C ARG A 714 4.50 -0.72 -20.99
N HIS A 715 5.56 0.08 -20.85
CA HIS A 715 6.95 -0.37 -20.71
C HIS A 715 7.77 0.70 -19.94
N GLU A 716 8.58 0.27 -18.96
CA GLU A 716 9.48 1.10 -18.16
C GLU A 716 10.82 1.30 -18.88
N THR A 717 10.98 2.42 -19.59
CA THR A 717 12.30 2.97 -19.93
C THR A 717 12.13 4.49 -20.07
N ILE A 718 13.10 5.29 -19.61
CA ILE A 718 13.11 6.74 -19.85
C ILE A 718 13.22 6.95 -21.37
N LEU A 719 12.09 7.22 -22.02
CA LEU A 719 12.02 7.48 -23.46
C LEU A 719 12.56 8.89 -23.74
N HIS A 720 13.81 9.00 -24.23
CA HIS A 720 14.42 10.30 -24.53
C HIS A 720 13.89 10.95 -25.83
N ARG A 721 13.38 10.17 -26.80
CA ARG A 721 12.67 10.67 -28.00
C ARG A 721 11.72 9.60 -28.56
N LEU A 722 10.64 10.04 -29.20
CA LEU A 722 9.65 9.20 -29.88
C LEU A 722 9.61 9.57 -31.37
N GLY A 723 9.64 8.58 -32.26
CA GLY A 723 9.50 8.78 -33.71
C GLY A 723 8.23 8.10 -34.24
N ALA A 724 7.36 8.84 -34.92
CA ALA A 724 6.18 8.25 -35.56
C ALA A 724 6.58 7.57 -36.87
N VAL A 725 6.05 6.36 -37.11
CA VAL A 725 6.27 5.60 -38.35
C VAL A 725 4.99 5.64 -39.19
N PRO A 726 5.10 5.83 -40.52
CA PRO A 726 3.93 5.89 -41.41
C PRO A 726 3.10 4.61 -41.33
N GLY A 727 1.77 4.75 -41.20
CA GLY A 727 0.84 3.61 -41.09
C GLY A 727 0.34 3.30 -39.66
N GLY A 728 0.70 4.12 -38.66
CA GLY A 728 0.17 3.99 -37.29
C GLY A 728 1.09 3.21 -36.35
N GLY A 729 2.39 3.53 -36.35
CA GLY A 729 3.37 2.94 -35.45
C GLY A 729 4.25 3.97 -34.72
N LEU A 730 4.87 3.54 -33.62
CA LEU A 730 5.78 4.32 -32.79
C LEU A 730 7.13 3.60 -32.72
N LEU A 731 8.22 4.29 -33.02
CA LEU A 731 9.57 3.75 -32.93
C LEU A 731 10.24 4.19 -31.62
N THR A 732 10.85 3.23 -30.92
CA THR A 732 11.60 3.45 -29.68
C THR A 732 12.98 2.81 -29.76
N ALA A 733 13.97 3.37 -29.06
CA ALA A 733 15.32 2.81 -28.98
C ALA A 733 15.66 2.40 -27.54
N ARG A 734 16.21 1.20 -27.34
CA ARG A 734 16.68 0.66 -26.05
C ARG A 734 18.13 0.21 -26.20
N GLY A 735 19.06 0.93 -25.60
CA GLY A 735 20.49 0.68 -25.82
C GLY A 735 20.81 0.88 -27.30
N ALA A 736 21.27 -0.17 -27.98
CA ALA A 736 21.53 -0.16 -29.42
C ALA A 736 20.34 -0.68 -30.26
N GLU A 737 19.28 -1.21 -29.65
CA GLU A 737 18.18 -1.87 -30.37
C GLU A 737 17.02 -0.92 -30.64
N PHE A 738 16.39 -1.04 -31.82
CA PHE A 738 15.17 -0.32 -32.16
C PHE A 738 13.96 -1.26 -32.12
N TRP A 739 12.84 -0.74 -31.60
CA TRP A 739 11.60 -1.46 -31.42
C TRP A 739 10.44 -0.66 -31.99
N LEU A 740 9.71 -1.27 -32.94
CA LEU A 740 8.53 -0.73 -33.58
C LEU A 740 7.26 -1.23 -32.87
N TRP A 741 6.51 -0.28 -32.34
CA TRP A 741 5.19 -0.47 -31.79
C TRP A 741 4.17 -0.19 -32.89
N THR A 742 3.21 -1.09 -33.09
CA THR A 742 2.08 -0.84 -34.00
C THR A 742 0.79 -1.07 -33.24
N TRP A 743 -0.29 -0.47 -33.69
CA TRP A 743 -1.61 -0.70 -33.11
C TRP A 743 -2.66 -0.80 -34.19
N ARG A 744 -3.78 -1.45 -33.86
CA ARG A 744 -4.96 -1.53 -34.71
C ARG A 744 -6.15 -0.93 -33.97
N THR A 745 -7.06 -0.32 -34.70
CA THR A 745 -8.35 0.09 -34.13
C THR A 745 -9.32 -1.06 -34.27
N ASN A 746 -9.85 -1.57 -33.16
CA ASN A 746 -10.83 -2.64 -33.18
C ASN A 746 -12.23 -2.13 -33.60
N ALA A 747 -13.19 -3.03 -33.77
CA ALA A 747 -14.54 -2.72 -34.26
C ALA A 747 -15.30 -1.70 -33.37
N HIS A 748 -14.84 -1.47 -32.14
CA HIS A 748 -15.41 -0.52 -31.19
C HIS A 748 -14.64 0.81 -31.14
N GLY A 749 -13.69 1.04 -32.06
CA GLY A 749 -12.92 2.28 -32.10
C GLY A 749 -11.76 2.34 -31.10
N ARG A 750 -11.43 1.27 -30.36
CA ARG A 750 -10.31 1.24 -29.39
C ARG A 750 -9.00 0.81 -30.04
N LEU A 751 -7.90 1.41 -29.60
CA LEU A 751 -6.55 1.10 -30.06
C LEU A 751 -6.01 -0.13 -29.32
N GLU A 752 -5.81 -1.22 -30.03
CA GLU A 752 -5.12 -2.43 -29.57
C GLU A 752 -3.66 -2.40 -30.04
N PHE A 753 -2.72 -2.29 -29.11
CA PHE A 753 -1.29 -2.33 -29.43
C PHE A 753 -0.84 -3.78 -29.70
N ASN A 754 -0.15 -3.98 -30.82
CA ASN A 754 0.55 -5.22 -31.12
C ASN A 754 1.85 -5.30 -30.28
N ALA A 755 2.35 -6.52 -30.07
CA ALA A 755 3.66 -6.71 -29.45
C ALA A 755 4.75 -5.94 -30.22
N PRO A 756 5.69 -5.26 -29.54
CA PRO A 756 6.75 -4.52 -30.19
C PRO A 756 7.64 -5.47 -31.00
N GLN A 757 7.90 -5.10 -32.25
CA GLN A 757 8.72 -5.87 -33.17
C GLN A 757 10.11 -5.23 -33.28
N PRO A 758 11.20 -6.00 -33.39
CA PRO A 758 12.51 -5.43 -33.70
C PRO A 758 12.47 -4.65 -35.02
N PHE A 759 13.04 -3.45 -35.03
CA PHE A 759 13.08 -2.58 -36.20
C PHE A 759 14.49 -2.52 -36.80
N GLY A 760 14.80 -3.51 -37.63
CA GLY A 760 16.09 -3.61 -38.33
C GLY A 760 17.28 -4.00 -37.46
N PRO A 761 18.51 -3.92 -37.99
CA PRO A 761 19.73 -4.28 -37.28
C PRO A 761 20.04 -3.28 -36.14
N PRO A 762 20.70 -3.74 -35.05
CA PRO A 762 21.08 -2.86 -33.95
C PRO A 762 22.02 -1.74 -34.42
N ALA A 763 21.92 -0.59 -33.76
CA ALA A 763 22.80 0.56 -33.95
C ALA A 763 24.26 0.20 -33.62
N PRO A 764 25.25 0.94 -34.16
CA PRO A 764 26.67 0.72 -33.88
C PRO A 764 27.07 0.94 -32.40
N GLY A 765 26.18 1.51 -31.59
CA GLY A 765 26.35 1.69 -30.15
C GLY A 765 25.07 2.21 -29.49
N PRO A 766 25.08 2.44 -28.16
CA PRO A 766 23.92 2.93 -27.43
C PRO A 766 23.42 4.26 -27.99
N VAL A 767 22.13 4.34 -28.32
CA VAL A 767 21.49 5.50 -28.93
C VAL A 767 21.28 6.59 -27.89
N GLN A 768 21.75 7.80 -28.19
CA GLN A 768 21.56 9.02 -27.41
C GLN A 768 20.35 9.82 -27.92
N ASP A 769 20.25 9.97 -29.24
CA ASP A 769 19.19 10.70 -29.92
C ASP A 769 19.00 10.12 -31.33
N PHE A 770 17.79 10.20 -31.89
CA PHE A 770 17.52 9.71 -33.24
C PHE A 770 16.36 10.48 -33.91
N SER A 771 16.32 10.48 -35.24
CA SER A 771 15.23 11.03 -36.04
C SER A 771 14.93 10.08 -37.21
N ILE A 772 13.68 10.07 -37.68
CA ILE A 772 13.19 9.18 -38.74
C ILE A 772 12.45 9.98 -39.80
N SER A 773 12.70 9.64 -41.05
CA SER A 773 12.00 10.19 -42.22
C SER A 773 10.54 9.74 -42.29
N ALA A 774 9.70 10.52 -42.96
CA ALA A 774 8.26 10.28 -43.03
C ALA A 774 7.84 9.17 -43.99
N ASP A 775 8.77 8.49 -44.66
CA ASP A 775 8.52 7.21 -45.33
C ASP A 775 8.99 6.01 -44.48
N GLY A 776 9.57 6.27 -43.30
CA GLY A 776 10.15 5.28 -42.41
C GLY A 776 11.41 4.60 -42.96
N ARG A 777 11.90 5.01 -44.13
CA ARG A 777 13.00 4.32 -44.83
C ARG A 777 14.37 4.78 -44.37
N ARG A 778 14.50 5.96 -43.79
CA ARG A 778 15.75 6.46 -43.21
C ARG A 778 15.62 6.80 -41.75
N VAL A 779 16.62 6.37 -40.99
CA VAL A 779 16.85 6.74 -39.59
C VAL A 779 18.23 7.38 -39.48
N ALA A 780 18.28 8.49 -38.76
CA ALA A 780 19.52 9.13 -38.33
C ALA A 780 19.64 9.01 -36.82
N LEU A 781 20.83 8.74 -36.30
CA LEU A 781 21.05 8.59 -34.85
C LEU A 781 22.39 9.15 -34.39
N ILE A 782 22.50 9.37 -33.09
CA ILE A 782 23.72 9.74 -32.37
C ILE A 782 24.00 8.69 -31.29
N THR A 783 25.26 8.26 -31.14
CA THR A 783 25.67 7.29 -30.10
C THR A 783 26.23 7.97 -28.83
N GLN A 784 25.99 7.37 -27.64
CA GLN A 784 26.29 7.98 -26.33
C GLN A 784 27.78 8.15 -25.99
N LYS A 785 28.71 7.36 -26.58
CA LYS A 785 30.14 7.39 -26.22
C LYS A 785 30.95 8.45 -26.96
N GLU A 786 30.66 8.65 -28.25
CA GLU A 786 31.46 9.51 -29.12
C GLU A 786 30.63 10.66 -29.72
N GLY A 787 29.30 10.60 -29.67
CA GLY A 787 28.45 11.56 -30.36
C GLY A 787 28.56 11.43 -31.88
N ALA A 788 28.89 10.24 -32.37
CA ALA A 788 29.00 9.94 -33.79
C ALA A 788 27.61 9.94 -34.43
N VAL A 789 27.49 10.56 -35.61
CA VAL A 789 26.23 10.63 -36.37
C VAL A 789 26.22 9.50 -37.39
N TRP A 790 25.15 8.72 -37.39
CA TRP A 790 24.96 7.61 -38.32
C TRP A 790 23.65 7.78 -39.09
N GLN A 791 23.64 7.36 -40.34
CA GLN A 791 22.43 7.18 -41.13
C GLN A 791 22.26 5.72 -41.52
N GLY A 792 21.02 5.26 -41.66
CA GLY A 792 20.74 3.90 -42.12
C GLY A 792 19.31 3.74 -42.60
N ALA A 793 19.06 2.64 -43.29
CA ALA A 793 17.73 2.19 -43.69
C ALA A 793 17.36 0.88 -42.99
N PRO A 794 17.20 0.90 -41.65
CA PRO A 794 17.06 -0.33 -40.86
C PRO A 794 15.84 -1.18 -41.27
N ALA A 795 14.74 -0.55 -41.67
CA ALA A 795 13.55 -1.25 -42.19
C ALA A 795 13.81 -2.06 -43.47
N ALA A 796 14.82 -1.70 -44.25
CA ALA A 796 15.24 -2.40 -45.47
C ALA A 796 16.45 -3.32 -45.25
N GLY A 797 16.88 -3.52 -44.00
CA GLY A 797 18.10 -4.28 -43.67
C GLY A 797 19.40 -3.59 -44.07
N GLY A 798 19.36 -2.27 -44.34
CA GLY A 798 20.54 -1.50 -44.76
C GLY A 798 21.57 -1.33 -43.63
N ALA A 799 22.84 -1.29 -44.00
CA ALA A 799 23.93 -1.03 -43.06
C ALA A 799 23.89 0.41 -42.52
N TRP A 800 24.39 0.59 -41.30
CA TRP A 800 24.63 1.92 -40.72
C TRP A 800 25.89 2.54 -41.35
N LEU A 801 25.72 3.72 -41.95
CA LEU A 801 26.79 4.48 -42.58
C LEU A 801 27.15 5.69 -41.69
N PRO A 802 28.46 5.93 -41.43
CA PRO A 802 28.88 7.08 -40.66
C PRO A 802 28.67 8.37 -41.45
N VAL A 803 28.12 9.38 -40.80
CA VAL A 803 27.94 10.75 -41.32
C VAL A 803 28.97 11.71 -40.73
N ALA A 804 29.27 11.56 -39.44
CA ALA A 804 30.29 12.31 -38.73
C ALA A 804 30.85 11.50 -37.56
N GLU A 805 32.16 11.63 -37.32
CA GLU A 805 32.91 10.72 -36.45
C GLU A 805 32.65 10.94 -34.95
N ALA A 806 32.43 12.18 -34.49
CA ALA A 806 32.20 12.45 -33.06
C ALA A 806 31.68 13.87 -32.79
N GLY A 807 31.16 14.09 -31.58
CA GLY A 807 30.96 15.42 -31.00
C GLY A 807 29.57 16.03 -31.16
N PHE A 808 28.54 15.25 -31.52
CA PHE A 808 27.16 15.73 -31.70
C PHE A 808 26.22 15.31 -30.55
N GLU A 809 25.14 16.07 -30.33
CA GLU A 809 24.19 15.82 -29.23
C GLU A 809 22.72 15.76 -29.63
N ARG A 810 22.35 16.39 -30.75
CA ARG A 810 21.00 16.35 -31.33
C ARG A 810 21.08 16.09 -32.82
N VAL A 811 20.13 15.34 -33.35
CA VAL A 811 20.00 15.07 -34.79
C VAL A 811 18.56 15.27 -35.24
N ASP A 812 18.36 15.74 -36.47
CA ASP A 812 17.05 15.80 -37.08
C ASP A 812 17.10 15.55 -38.59
N LEU A 813 16.05 14.96 -39.14
CA LEU A 813 15.87 14.70 -40.57
C LEU A 813 14.72 15.57 -41.11
N ASP A 814 14.83 15.98 -42.37
CA ASP A 814 13.67 16.50 -43.10
C ASP A 814 12.66 15.38 -43.40
N ARG A 815 11.44 15.75 -43.81
CA ARG A 815 10.34 14.79 -44.03
C ARG A 815 10.71 13.73 -45.07
N ALA A 816 11.45 14.13 -46.11
CA ALA A 816 11.89 13.26 -47.20
C ALA A 816 13.14 12.42 -46.87
N GLY A 817 13.79 12.63 -45.73
CA GLY A 817 15.07 12.00 -45.39
C GLY A 817 16.22 12.37 -46.32
N ARG A 818 16.15 13.51 -47.02
CA ARG A 818 17.23 13.98 -47.91
C ARG A 818 18.26 14.81 -47.17
N ARG A 819 17.83 15.51 -46.11
CA ARG A 819 18.67 16.40 -45.32
C ARG A 819 18.72 15.95 -43.87
N LEU A 820 19.92 16.07 -43.31
CA LEU A 820 20.21 15.77 -41.92
C LEU A 820 20.86 16.98 -41.27
N ALA A 821 20.32 17.43 -40.15
CA ALA A 821 20.96 18.43 -39.30
C ALA A 821 21.46 17.77 -38.01
N ALA A 822 22.62 18.19 -37.52
CA ALA A 822 23.09 17.80 -36.18
C ALA A 822 23.75 18.97 -35.46
N SER A 823 23.53 19.08 -34.14
CA SER A 823 24.15 20.09 -33.30
C SER A 823 25.35 19.53 -32.53
N ALA A 824 26.44 20.28 -32.51
CA ALA A 824 27.69 19.85 -31.88
C ALA A 824 27.74 20.25 -30.40
N ARG A 825 28.34 19.40 -29.57
CA ARG A 825 28.61 19.63 -28.14
C ARG A 825 29.48 20.86 -27.90
N ALA A 826 30.43 21.09 -28.80
CA ALA A 826 31.32 22.25 -28.78
C ALA A 826 30.65 23.56 -29.26
N GLY A 827 29.42 23.48 -29.78
CA GLY A 827 28.69 24.62 -30.33
C GLY A 827 28.51 24.53 -31.85
N GLY A 828 27.44 25.15 -32.34
CA GLY A 828 27.11 25.18 -33.76
C GLY A 828 26.26 24.00 -34.23
N ALA A 829 25.79 24.09 -35.48
CA ALA A 829 25.00 23.08 -36.15
C ALA A 829 25.58 22.82 -37.55
N THR A 830 25.44 21.60 -38.04
CA THR A 830 25.85 21.22 -39.39
C THR A 830 24.68 20.60 -40.13
N LEU A 831 24.52 20.95 -41.40
CA LEU A 831 23.56 20.35 -42.34
C LEU A 831 24.31 19.52 -43.38
N TRP A 832 23.85 18.30 -43.58
CA TRP A 832 24.27 17.42 -44.66
C TRP A 832 23.10 17.13 -45.58
N GLU A 833 23.42 16.99 -46.86
CA GLU A 833 22.57 16.31 -47.81
C GLU A 833 23.05 14.86 -47.86
N LEU A 834 22.11 13.90 -47.92
CA LEU A 834 22.43 12.48 -47.75
C LEU A 834 22.63 11.73 -49.07
N GLU A 835 22.23 12.32 -50.21
CA GLU A 835 22.34 11.71 -51.54
C GLU A 835 22.82 12.71 -52.62
N PRO A 836 24.13 12.78 -52.90
CA PRO A 836 25.23 12.11 -52.19
C PRO A 836 25.49 12.73 -50.81
N LEU A 837 26.13 11.97 -49.90
CA LEU A 837 26.52 12.50 -48.59
C LEU A 837 27.48 13.69 -48.76
N LYS A 838 26.96 14.90 -48.55
CA LYS A 838 27.70 16.14 -48.71
C LYS A 838 27.36 17.11 -47.59
N ARG A 839 28.39 17.59 -46.89
CA ARG A 839 28.24 18.69 -45.95
C ARG A 839 27.84 19.96 -46.73
N ARG A 840 26.67 20.50 -46.44
CA ARG A 840 26.08 21.65 -47.15
C ARG A 840 26.37 22.95 -46.43
N GLN A 841 26.05 23.02 -45.14
CA GLN A 841 26.14 24.26 -44.37
C GLN A 841 26.61 23.99 -42.94
N VAL A 842 27.34 24.96 -42.38
CA VAL A 842 27.73 24.96 -40.96
C VAL A 842 27.32 26.31 -40.37
N TRP A 843 26.57 26.28 -39.28
CA TRP A 843 26.23 27.46 -38.50
C TRP A 843 27.11 27.49 -37.26
N PRO A 844 28.10 28.39 -37.20
CA PRO A 844 28.83 28.62 -35.97
C PRO A 844 27.89 29.25 -34.94
N GLY A 845 28.05 28.89 -33.67
CA GLY A 845 27.21 29.41 -32.62
C GLY A 845 27.40 28.70 -31.29
N PRO A 846 26.65 29.11 -30.26
CA PRO A 846 26.68 28.45 -28.97
C PRO A 846 26.19 26.99 -29.07
N ARG A 847 26.28 26.28 -27.95
CA ARG A 847 25.69 24.94 -27.81
C ARG A 847 24.17 25.03 -27.93
N TRP A 848 23.66 24.69 -29.11
CA TRP A 848 22.23 24.71 -29.41
C TRP A 848 21.52 23.53 -28.73
N GLN A 849 20.52 23.84 -27.90
CA GLN A 849 19.66 22.87 -27.21
C GLN A 849 18.47 22.43 -28.08
N VAL A 850 18.09 23.28 -29.04
CA VAL A 850 17.00 23.05 -29.99
C VAL A 850 17.61 22.91 -31.37
N LEU A 851 17.16 21.88 -32.10
CA LEU A 851 17.54 21.63 -33.49
C LEU A 851 16.33 20.97 -34.17
N GLN A 852 15.74 21.64 -35.16
CA GLN A 852 14.62 21.10 -35.92
C GLN A 852 14.62 21.58 -37.37
N LEU A 853 14.52 20.65 -38.32
CA LEU A 853 14.33 20.98 -39.74
C LEU A 853 12.84 21.16 -40.05
N SER A 854 12.51 22.06 -40.97
CA SER A 854 11.19 22.09 -41.57
C SER A 854 10.95 20.82 -42.41
N PRO A 855 9.69 20.40 -42.61
CA PRO A 855 9.38 19.21 -43.40
C PRO A 855 9.96 19.22 -44.81
N ASP A 856 9.99 20.38 -45.47
CA ASP A 856 10.58 20.60 -46.79
C ASP A 856 12.12 20.73 -46.77
N GLY A 857 12.74 20.76 -45.59
CA GLY A 857 14.18 20.91 -45.39
C GLY A 857 14.72 22.30 -45.73
N ARG A 858 13.86 23.29 -45.97
CA ARG A 858 14.23 24.66 -46.34
C ARG A 858 14.65 25.52 -45.15
N TRP A 859 14.09 25.25 -43.97
CA TRP A 859 14.33 26.05 -42.77
C TRP A 859 14.92 25.19 -41.66
N LEU A 860 15.87 25.75 -40.93
CA LEU A 860 16.45 25.15 -39.74
C LEU A 860 16.20 26.06 -38.53
N ILE A 861 15.60 25.50 -37.48
CA ILE A 861 15.46 26.18 -36.19
C ILE A 861 16.57 25.71 -35.27
N THR A 862 17.38 26.66 -34.78
CA THR A 862 18.35 26.40 -33.71
C THR A 862 18.06 27.30 -32.52
N GLY A 863 18.32 26.81 -31.31
CA GLY A 863 18.01 27.58 -30.10
C GLY A 863 18.98 27.36 -28.95
N ASP A 864 19.43 28.45 -28.34
CA ASP A 864 20.28 28.47 -27.14
C ASP A 864 19.45 28.89 -25.92
N ARG A 865 20.06 29.11 -24.76
CA ARG A 865 19.32 29.50 -23.53
C ARG A 865 18.59 30.84 -23.64
N GLN A 866 18.91 31.69 -24.61
CA GLN A 866 18.44 33.08 -24.72
C GLN A 866 17.57 33.35 -25.96
N ARG A 867 17.80 32.66 -27.09
CA ARG A 867 17.07 32.91 -28.34
C ARG A 867 16.84 31.65 -29.18
N LEU A 868 15.76 31.67 -29.96
CA LEU A 868 15.54 30.77 -31.08
C LEU A 868 15.83 31.55 -32.37
N VAL A 869 16.52 30.94 -33.32
CA VAL A 869 16.83 31.55 -34.60
C VAL A 869 16.42 30.58 -35.70
N VAL A 870 15.68 31.10 -36.68
CA VAL A 870 15.34 30.37 -37.89
C VAL A 870 16.31 30.77 -38.99
N TYR A 871 16.99 29.78 -39.57
CA TYR A 871 17.91 29.93 -40.67
C TYR A 871 17.31 29.39 -41.96
N ASP A 872 17.58 30.09 -43.05
CA ASP A 872 17.41 29.53 -44.39
C ASP A 872 18.51 28.47 -44.62
N ALA A 873 18.10 27.23 -44.89
CA ALA A 873 18.99 26.08 -45.01
C ALA A 873 19.85 26.12 -46.29
N GLU A 874 19.41 26.85 -47.33
CA GLU A 874 20.15 26.99 -48.60
C GLU A 874 21.24 28.05 -48.50
N THR A 875 20.87 29.22 -47.97
CA THR A 875 21.76 30.39 -47.92
C THR A 875 22.57 30.46 -46.64
N GLY A 876 22.17 29.72 -45.60
CA GLY A 876 22.76 29.73 -44.28
C GLY A 876 22.49 31.01 -43.47
N ARG A 877 21.68 31.94 -44.00
CA ARG A 877 21.41 33.24 -43.36
C ARG A 877 20.28 33.13 -42.33
N ALA A 878 20.39 33.88 -41.25
CA ALA A 878 19.31 34.02 -40.29
C ALA A 878 18.14 34.76 -40.97
N ALA A 879 16.97 34.13 -40.98
CA ALA A 879 15.75 34.66 -41.58
C ALA A 879 14.86 35.32 -40.53
N ARG A 880 14.83 34.78 -39.31
CA ARG A 880 14.05 35.34 -38.20
C ARG A 880 14.70 35.00 -36.87
N GLU A 881 14.81 36.00 -35.98
CA GLU A 881 15.04 35.76 -34.56
C GLU A 881 13.70 35.73 -33.83
N LEU A 882 13.54 34.74 -32.96
CA LEU A 882 12.35 34.51 -32.15
C LEU A 882 12.75 34.58 -30.66
N PRO A 883 11.97 35.27 -29.81
CA PRO A 883 12.25 35.33 -28.38
C PRO A 883 12.18 33.92 -27.76
N ARG A 884 13.11 33.58 -26.85
CA ARG A 884 13.00 32.36 -26.02
C ARG A 884 12.61 32.76 -24.62
N HIS A 885 11.57 32.10 -24.08
CA HIS A 885 11.26 32.22 -22.67
C HIS A 885 10.97 30.86 -22.01
N SER A 886 11.58 30.67 -20.82
CA SER A 886 11.69 29.44 -20.02
C SER A 886 12.81 28.44 -20.40
N VAL A 887 13.45 27.92 -19.34
CA VAL A 887 14.81 27.32 -19.36
C VAL A 887 14.81 25.82 -19.69
N ASN A 888 13.64 25.17 -19.79
CA ASN A 888 13.58 23.70 -19.67
C ASN A 888 13.19 22.89 -20.93
N HIS A 889 12.52 23.43 -21.97
CA HIS A 889 12.16 22.64 -23.19
C HIS A 889 12.03 23.47 -24.49
N PRO A 890 12.22 22.88 -25.69
CA PRO A 890 11.96 23.55 -26.98
C PRO A 890 10.46 23.72 -27.23
N GLN A 891 10.02 24.95 -27.52
CA GLN A 891 8.60 25.32 -27.67
C GLN A 891 8.23 25.77 -29.09
N ALA A 892 8.94 25.28 -30.11
CA ALA A 892 8.62 25.52 -31.50
C ALA A 892 8.31 24.20 -32.21
N THR A 893 7.31 24.17 -33.09
CA THR A 893 7.00 22.98 -33.89
C THR A 893 6.43 23.35 -35.26
N TRP A 894 6.85 22.61 -36.29
CA TRP A 894 6.38 22.80 -37.66
C TRP A 894 5.04 22.11 -37.90
N SER A 895 4.19 22.72 -38.72
CA SER A 895 3.06 22.02 -39.34
C SER A 895 3.56 20.92 -40.29
N PRO A 896 2.78 19.85 -40.55
CA PRO A 896 3.25 18.71 -41.34
C PRO A 896 3.61 19.04 -42.80
N ASP A 897 2.98 20.08 -43.35
CA ASP A 897 3.19 20.66 -44.69
C ASP A 897 4.34 21.69 -44.72
N GLY A 898 4.81 22.14 -43.55
CA GLY A 898 5.91 23.10 -43.39
C GLY A 898 5.52 24.57 -43.63
N THR A 899 4.24 24.87 -43.79
CA THR A 899 3.75 26.22 -44.10
C THR A 899 3.59 27.10 -42.85
N LEU A 900 3.43 26.50 -41.66
CA LEU A 900 3.34 27.22 -40.39
C LEU A 900 4.39 26.75 -39.39
N LEU A 901 4.89 27.73 -38.64
CA LEU A 901 5.67 27.52 -37.44
C LEU A 901 4.87 27.96 -36.22
N LEU A 902 4.66 27.04 -35.28
CA LEU A 902 4.10 27.37 -33.98
C LEU A 902 5.23 27.80 -33.03
N VAL A 903 5.04 28.93 -32.34
CA VAL A 903 5.95 29.47 -31.34
C VAL A 903 5.17 29.82 -30.08
N HIS A 904 5.69 29.46 -28.91
CA HIS A 904 5.08 29.80 -27.62
C HIS A 904 5.76 31.01 -26.96
N GLU A 905 4.97 31.94 -26.42
CA GLU A 905 5.44 33.16 -25.77
C GLU A 905 5.14 33.22 -24.26
N ASN A 906 5.73 34.20 -23.58
CA ASN A 906 5.79 34.30 -22.11
C ASN A 906 4.46 34.68 -21.44
N ASP A 907 3.56 35.29 -22.19
CA ASP A 907 2.20 35.67 -21.81
C ASP A 907 1.24 34.47 -21.77
N GLY A 908 1.72 33.26 -22.12
CA GLY A 908 0.91 32.06 -22.24
C GLY A 908 0.19 31.94 -23.59
N ALA A 909 0.48 32.83 -24.55
CA ALA A 909 -0.04 32.72 -25.90
C ALA A 909 0.80 31.76 -26.76
N VAL A 910 0.12 31.05 -27.66
CA VAL A 910 0.74 30.28 -28.74
C VAL A 910 0.48 31.00 -30.04
N ARG A 911 1.54 31.44 -30.72
CA ARG A 911 1.46 32.15 -32.01
C ARG A 911 1.78 31.18 -33.16
N LEU A 912 1.04 31.33 -34.25
CA LEU A 912 1.31 30.66 -35.52
C LEU A 912 1.90 31.68 -36.50
N LEU A 913 3.06 31.35 -37.06
CA LEU A 913 3.78 32.18 -38.02
C LEU A 913 3.75 31.52 -39.41
N ALA A 914 3.52 32.31 -40.45
CA ALA A 914 3.66 31.85 -41.84
C ALA A 914 5.14 31.64 -42.19
N ALA A 915 5.49 30.44 -42.65
CA ALA A 915 6.84 30.10 -43.06
C ALA A 915 7.28 30.96 -44.26
N GLY A 916 8.48 31.55 -44.19
CA GLY A 916 9.04 32.37 -45.25
C GLY A 916 8.75 33.87 -45.15
N THR A 917 7.54 34.28 -44.75
CA THR A 917 7.24 35.69 -44.40
C THR A 917 7.49 35.99 -42.93
N TRP A 918 7.37 34.97 -42.06
CA TRP A 918 7.47 35.06 -40.60
C TRP A 918 6.47 36.01 -39.96
N GLU A 919 5.40 36.33 -40.69
CA GLU A 919 4.28 37.11 -40.19
C GLU A 919 3.37 36.23 -39.33
N GLU A 920 2.84 36.80 -38.27
CA GLU A 920 1.89 36.12 -37.42
C GLU A 920 0.53 36.02 -38.11
N VAL A 921 0.02 34.80 -38.22
CA VAL A 921 -1.27 34.50 -38.86
C VAL A 921 -2.38 34.26 -37.85
N ALA A 922 -2.04 33.84 -36.63
CA ALA A 922 -2.98 33.65 -35.53
C ALA A 922 -2.30 33.61 -34.17
N GLU A 923 -3.01 34.14 -33.18
CA GLU A 923 -2.74 33.97 -31.75
C GLU A 923 -3.78 33.01 -31.18
N LEU A 924 -3.33 31.95 -30.51
CA LEU A 924 -4.16 30.95 -29.85
C LEU A 924 -3.98 31.05 -28.33
N PRO A 925 -5.06 31.22 -27.55
CA PRO A 925 -4.96 31.21 -26.10
C PRO A 925 -4.57 29.81 -25.62
N ALA A 926 -3.47 29.71 -24.87
CA ALA A 926 -2.99 28.43 -24.34
C ALA A 926 -2.78 28.50 -22.82
N PRO A 927 -2.75 27.35 -22.13
CA PRO A 927 -2.46 27.32 -20.70
C PRO A 927 -1.04 27.83 -20.38
N PRO A 928 -0.82 28.48 -19.22
CA PRO A 928 0.52 28.85 -18.79
C PRO A 928 1.36 27.59 -18.57
N MET A 929 2.50 27.52 -19.27
CA MET A 929 3.41 26.38 -19.37
C MET A 929 2.86 25.21 -20.22
N VAL A 930 3.32 25.18 -21.47
CA VAL A 930 3.02 24.12 -22.45
C VAL A 930 4.18 23.12 -22.50
N ARG A 931 3.88 21.82 -22.63
CA ARG A 931 4.87 20.79 -23.01
C ARG A 931 5.16 20.88 -24.52
N ARG A 932 5.42 19.78 -25.25
CA ARG A 932 5.59 19.86 -26.71
C ARG A 932 4.21 19.86 -27.41
N PRO A 933 3.80 20.94 -28.10
CA PRO A 933 2.61 20.92 -28.95
C PRO A 933 2.82 20.03 -30.17
N ALA A 934 1.73 19.48 -30.71
CA ALA A 934 1.77 18.57 -31.86
C ALA A 934 0.62 18.84 -32.83
N PHE A 935 0.95 18.95 -34.11
CA PHE A 935 -0.03 18.94 -35.20
C PHE A 935 -0.46 17.50 -35.50
N SER A 936 -1.73 17.30 -35.87
CA SER A 936 -2.17 16.05 -36.46
C SER A 936 -1.52 15.85 -37.84
N PRO A 937 -1.34 14.60 -38.31
CA PRO A 937 -0.69 14.33 -39.60
C PRO A 937 -1.37 14.99 -40.81
N ASP A 938 -2.68 15.22 -40.73
CA ASP A 938 -3.49 15.92 -41.74
C ASP A 938 -3.48 17.45 -41.57
N GLY A 939 -2.75 17.98 -40.59
CA GLY A 939 -2.67 19.41 -40.27
C GLY A 939 -3.94 20.02 -39.68
N ARG A 940 -5.06 19.28 -39.63
CA ARG A 940 -6.34 19.84 -39.23
C ARG A 940 -6.40 20.21 -37.75
N TRP A 941 -5.75 19.43 -36.90
CA TRP A 941 -5.83 19.57 -35.46
C TRP A 941 -4.48 19.97 -34.88
N LEU A 942 -4.51 20.84 -33.88
CA LEU A 942 -3.36 21.16 -33.06
C LEU A 942 -3.66 20.78 -31.60
N ALA A 943 -2.82 19.92 -31.04
CA ALA A 943 -2.85 19.54 -29.64
C ALA A 943 -1.81 20.34 -28.86
N VAL A 944 -2.27 21.12 -27.88
CA VAL A 944 -1.45 21.94 -26.99
C VAL A 944 -1.60 21.41 -25.56
N PRO A 945 -0.63 20.61 -25.07
CA PRO A 945 -0.71 20.05 -23.73
C PRO A 945 -0.37 21.09 -22.66
N GLY A 946 -1.31 21.39 -21.79
CA GLY A 946 -1.07 22.21 -20.58
C GLY A 946 -0.51 21.35 -19.44
N GLU A 947 0.42 21.90 -18.67
CA GLU A 947 1.06 21.16 -17.56
C GLU A 947 0.07 20.78 -16.43
N LYS A 948 -1.04 21.52 -16.29
CA LYS A 948 -2.02 21.38 -15.18
C LYS A 948 -3.49 21.45 -15.58
N SER A 949 -3.81 21.64 -16.86
CA SER A 949 -5.16 21.99 -17.35
C SER A 949 -5.72 21.06 -18.45
N GLY A 950 -5.06 19.94 -18.72
CA GLY A 950 -5.43 19.04 -19.81
C GLY A 950 -4.83 19.44 -21.17
N VAL A 951 -5.26 18.79 -22.24
CA VAL A 951 -4.80 19.07 -23.61
C VAL A 951 -5.84 19.94 -24.31
N ALA A 952 -5.45 21.14 -24.72
CA ALA A 952 -6.29 21.97 -25.58
C ALA A 952 -6.17 21.46 -27.03
N LEU A 953 -7.31 21.17 -27.66
CA LEU A 953 -7.39 20.77 -29.06
C LEU A 953 -7.99 21.92 -29.88
N TRP A 954 -7.28 22.33 -30.92
CA TRP A 954 -7.68 23.40 -31.84
C TRP A 954 -8.00 22.81 -33.21
N ASP A 955 -9.23 23.02 -33.71
CA ASP A 955 -9.59 22.74 -35.11
C ASP A 955 -9.12 23.93 -35.97
N LEU A 956 -8.11 23.70 -36.79
CA LEU A 956 -7.50 24.71 -37.65
C LEU A 956 -8.24 24.87 -38.99
N ALA A 957 -9.33 24.13 -39.26
CA ALA A 957 -10.04 24.19 -40.54
C ALA A 957 -10.48 25.60 -40.97
N ARG A 958 -10.80 26.49 -40.01
CA ARG A 958 -11.11 27.91 -40.31
C ARG A 958 -9.86 28.72 -40.68
N LEU A 959 -8.73 28.42 -40.07
CA LEU A 959 -7.45 29.06 -40.36
C LEU A 959 -6.94 28.66 -41.75
N GLN A 960 -7.12 27.39 -42.13
CA GLN A 960 -6.79 26.87 -43.47
C GLN A 960 -7.47 27.68 -44.59
N LYS A 961 -8.77 27.96 -44.44
CA LYS A 961 -9.52 28.82 -45.39
C LYS A 961 -8.97 30.24 -45.49
N ARG A 962 -8.49 30.80 -44.36
CA ARG A 962 -7.91 32.15 -44.29
C ARG A 962 -6.53 32.19 -44.94
N LEU A 963 -5.71 31.16 -44.74
CA LEU A 963 -4.37 31.03 -45.33
C LEU A 963 -4.46 30.82 -46.85
N ALA A 964 -5.37 29.96 -47.33
CA ALA A 964 -5.63 29.78 -48.75
C ALA A 964 -6.06 31.10 -49.44
N ALA A 965 -6.84 31.95 -48.75
CA ALA A 965 -7.21 33.28 -49.24
C ALA A 965 -6.02 34.28 -49.27
N MET A 966 -4.95 34.01 -48.53
CA MET A 966 -3.69 34.78 -48.53
C MET A 966 -2.65 34.23 -49.52
N GLY A 967 -3.01 33.21 -50.33
CA GLY A 967 -2.10 32.57 -51.28
C GLY A 967 -1.09 31.62 -50.63
N LEU A 968 -1.29 31.26 -49.37
CA LEU A 968 -0.54 30.25 -48.65
C LEU A 968 -1.36 28.95 -48.72
N ASP A 969 -1.04 28.07 -49.67
CA ASP A 969 -1.72 26.77 -49.80
C ASP A 969 -1.33 25.88 -48.61
N TRP A 970 -2.32 25.60 -47.75
CA TRP A 970 -2.26 24.72 -46.59
C TRP A 970 -2.80 23.33 -46.95
#